data_AF-A0A6P5WUX4-F1
#
_entry.id   AF-A0A6P5WUX4-F1
#
_cell.length_a   1.000
_cell.length_b   1.000
_cell.length_c   1.000
_cell.angle_alpha   90.00
_cell.angle_beta   90.00
_cell.angle_gamma   90.00
#
_symmetry.space_group_name_H-M   'P 1'
#
loop_
_entity.id
_entity.type
_entity.pdbx_description
1 polymer ?
#
loop_
_entity_poly.entity_id
_entity_poly.type
_entity_poly.pdbx_seq_one_letter_code
_entity_poly.pdbx_strand_id
1 'polypeptide(L)'
;MQTMFALVWNNEVRKLFCQSQRVMRVIWVAAMVGSLGALVFLVDPDDAQPHRILVDTDADTDDVFALFYLLKQDSTRFDLQAITINANGWSEAGHAINHVYDILFMMGRDDIPVGVGGEGGILPNGTILPNVGGFQPIIDQGMSTAGECRYRQAIPVAQRGRLDVNSNYGLRKAFLPQGSRRYTPLQQPTAQQVMIDAISSGPITVFLMGAHTNFAIFLMSNPHLKKNVKHVYAMGGSVRPNCPKINSSDSSGECSDIGNLYPQDSNPYAEFNIFSDPFAAYKVLHFGIPVTLIPLDATNTIPLSKSFFMEFERRQNTYEAKYSFQALKIIRDTWLSDAFHEQYCMWDSFLVGVALSIIRNSHNLYGENEFAEMQYMNITVVTSNEPYGALDGSNPLITGYSTPRFNVQKNGVHSGHVQMGMQDPFCLQKGKGKCQDGYTKEGTGEDAVRVLVATKAKPNHDNRSILGREFYKSFLHVINSPERTGRFDIRTQYPFHREFLYKPDFGKKIRGKPVVFDMDMSAGDFLALLYLLKLPVELINLKGILISSTGWATPATIDVVYDILHMMARDDIPVGLGEAFAVGQANPSFAAIGDCKYSKAIPHGSGGYLDSDTLYGLARDLPRSPRRVYTLLEDTQAMSMTIAKEMFSLFPQINMQNLTCFLIL
;
A
#
# COMPACT_ATOMS: atom_id res chain seq x y z
N MET A 1 -62.95 -63.63 42.81
CA MET A 1 -63.24 -63.52 44.26
C MET A 1 -62.53 -62.28 44.76
N GLN A 2 -63.23 -61.15 44.93
CA GLN A 2 -63.92 -60.78 46.19
C GLN A 2 -62.90 -60.62 47.34
N THR A 3 -62.42 -59.39 47.56
CA THR A 3 -62.85 -58.44 48.62
C THR A 3 -62.29 -58.76 50.00
N MET A 4 -61.56 -57.80 50.62
CA MET A 4 -62.01 -57.12 51.84
C MET A 4 -60.99 -56.08 52.37
N PHE A 5 -61.49 -54.86 52.53
CA PHE A 5 -61.20 -53.82 53.54
C PHE A 5 -59.83 -53.11 53.65
N ALA A 6 -59.89 -51.86 53.17
CA ALA A 6 -59.26 -50.62 53.61
C ALA A 6 -58.59 -50.55 55.01
N LEU A 7 -57.41 -49.91 55.06
CA LEU A 7 -56.98 -49.09 56.19
C LEU A 7 -56.01 -47.97 55.74
N VAL A 8 -56.52 -46.74 55.85
CA VAL A 8 -55.82 -45.46 56.15
C VAL A 8 -54.62 -45.08 55.26
N TRP A 9 -54.92 -44.45 54.12
CA TRP A 9 -53.95 -43.56 53.46
C TRP A 9 -54.03 -42.17 54.10
N ASN A 10 -53.09 -41.88 55.00
CA ASN A 10 -53.06 -40.66 55.80
C ASN A 10 -52.92 -39.41 54.90
N ASN A 11 -53.77 -38.40 55.12
CA ASN A 11 -53.78 -37.14 54.36
C ASN A 11 -52.46 -36.35 54.45
N GLU A 12 -51.65 -36.61 55.48
CA GLU A 12 -50.30 -36.03 55.66
C GLU A 12 -49.29 -36.55 54.61
N VAL A 13 -49.37 -37.83 54.21
CA VAL A 13 -48.44 -38.43 53.23
C VAL A 13 -48.70 -37.87 51.83
N ARG A 14 -49.96 -37.55 51.51
CA ARG A 14 -50.34 -36.94 50.23
C ARG A 14 -49.86 -35.48 50.10
N LYS A 15 -49.87 -34.72 51.21
CA LYS A 15 -49.29 -33.37 51.26
C LYS A 15 -47.78 -33.41 51.10
N LEU A 16 -47.09 -34.32 51.78
CA LEU A 16 -45.64 -34.52 51.65
C LEU A 16 -45.21 -34.91 50.22
N PHE A 17 -45.94 -35.81 49.55
CA PHE A 17 -45.65 -36.17 48.16
C PHE A 17 -45.92 -35.03 47.16
N CYS A 18 -46.97 -34.24 47.38
CA CYS A 18 -47.29 -33.10 46.51
C CYS A 18 -46.32 -31.91 46.72
N GLN A 19 -45.82 -31.74 47.94
CA GLN A 19 -44.83 -30.73 48.29
C GLN A 19 -43.43 -31.14 47.79
N SER A 20 -43.05 -32.42 47.88
CA SER A 20 -41.77 -32.91 47.34
C SER A 20 -41.71 -32.85 45.80
N GLN A 21 -42.82 -33.10 45.10
CA GLN A 21 -42.88 -32.94 43.64
C GLN A 21 -42.79 -31.48 43.20
N ARG A 22 -43.37 -30.53 43.96
CA ARG A 22 -43.20 -29.10 43.69
C ARG A 22 -41.77 -28.64 43.95
N VAL A 23 -41.16 -29.08 45.05
CA VAL A 23 -39.76 -28.75 45.39
C VAL A 23 -38.81 -29.35 44.35
N MET A 24 -39.01 -30.61 43.95
CA MET A 24 -38.26 -31.24 42.85
C MET A 24 -38.42 -30.48 41.54
N ARG A 25 -39.63 -30.06 41.14
CA ARG A 25 -39.83 -29.26 39.92
C ARG A 25 -39.15 -27.91 39.99
N VAL A 26 -39.19 -27.23 41.14
CA VAL A 26 -38.49 -25.94 41.34
C VAL A 26 -36.97 -26.14 41.31
N ILE A 27 -36.44 -27.21 41.89
CA ILE A 27 -35.02 -27.56 41.82
C ILE A 27 -34.60 -27.90 40.39
N TRP A 28 -35.41 -28.65 39.65
CA TRP A 28 -35.14 -28.99 38.25
C TRP A 28 -35.21 -27.77 37.33
N VAL A 29 -36.17 -26.86 37.54
CA VAL A 29 -36.26 -25.60 36.79
C VAL A 29 -35.11 -24.65 37.17
N ALA A 30 -34.77 -24.55 38.46
CA ALA A 30 -33.62 -23.75 38.91
C ALA A 30 -32.29 -24.33 38.40
N ALA A 31 -32.15 -25.65 38.34
CA ALA A 31 -31.00 -26.33 37.76
C ALA A 31 -30.94 -26.14 36.24
N MET A 32 -32.06 -26.22 35.51
CA MET A 32 -32.14 -25.91 34.08
C MET A 32 -31.83 -24.43 33.78
N VAL A 33 -32.37 -23.49 34.55
CA VAL A 33 -32.10 -22.06 34.39
C VAL A 33 -30.67 -21.71 34.81
N GLY A 34 -30.14 -22.38 35.84
CA GLY A 34 -28.75 -22.25 36.26
C GLY A 34 -27.76 -22.87 35.27
N SER A 35 -28.13 -23.95 34.59
CA SER A 35 -27.32 -24.55 33.52
C SER A 35 -27.42 -23.80 32.20
N LEU A 36 -28.60 -23.23 31.84
CA LEU A 36 -28.71 -22.27 30.74
C LEU A 36 -27.94 -20.98 31.03
N GLY A 37 -28.03 -20.46 32.26
CA GLY A 37 -27.28 -19.30 32.71
C GLY A 37 -25.77 -19.54 32.66
N ALA A 38 -25.31 -20.70 33.12
CA ALA A 38 -23.90 -21.10 33.01
C ALA A 38 -23.44 -21.32 31.55
N LEU A 39 -24.33 -21.78 30.65
CA LEU A 39 -24.03 -21.87 29.22
C LEU A 39 -23.90 -20.49 28.57
N VAL A 40 -24.67 -19.50 29.01
CA VAL A 40 -24.61 -18.11 28.54
C VAL A 40 -23.35 -17.38 29.03
N PHE A 41 -22.75 -17.80 30.16
CA PHE A 41 -21.46 -17.28 30.63
C PHE A 41 -20.23 -17.97 29.99
N LEU A 42 -20.43 -19.05 29.23
CA LEU A 42 -19.35 -19.78 28.53
C LEU A 42 -19.20 -19.36 27.06
N VAL A 43 -20.10 -18.52 26.54
CA VAL A 43 -19.97 -17.93 25.21
C VAL A 43 -19.59 -16.47 25.40
N ASP A 44 -18.34 -16.14 25.10
CA ASP A 44 -17.91 -14.75 25.04
C ASP A 44 -18.75 -14.04 23.98
N PRO A 45 -19.50 -12.95 24.28
CA PRO A 45 -20.31 -12.24 23.30
C PRO A 45 -19.50 -11.73 22.10
N ASP A 46 -18.18 -11.59 22.28
CA ASP A 46 -17.22 -11.21 21.23
C ASP A 46 -17.01 -12.31 20.17
N ASP A 47 -17.39 -13.58 20.42
CA ASP A 47 -17.17 -14.71 19.51
C ASP A 47 -18.36 -14.95 18.54
N ALA A 48 -19.47 -14.20 18.73
CA ALA A 48 -20.69 -14.35 17.92
C ALA A 48 -20.80 -13.34 16.75
N GLN A 49 -19.96 -12.31 16.71
CA GLN A 49 -19.96 -11.27 15.68
C GLN A 49 -18.66 -11.31 14.87
N PRO A 50 -18.69 -11.02 13.55
CA PRO A 50 -17.49 -10.97 12.75
C PRO A 50 -16.51 -9.91 13.28
N HIS A 51 -15.21 -10.23 13.23
CA HIS A 51 -14.16 -9.28 13.54
C HIS A 51 -14.10 -8.22 12.45
N ARG A 52 -14.47 -7.00 12.80
CA ARG A 52 -14.45 -5.85 11.91
C ARG A 52 -13.01 -5.41 11.67
N ILE A 53 -12.64 -5.24 10.42
CA ILE A 53 -11.29 -4.88 9.98
C ILE A 53 -11.36 -3.62 9.10
N LEU A 54 -10.45 -2.68 9.37
CA LEU A 54 -10.12 -1.57 8.50
C LEU A 54 -8.67 -1.75 8.02
N VAL A 55 -8.42 -1.54 6.73
CA VAL A 55 -7.07 -1.60 6.14
C VAL A 55 -6.67 -0.20 5.66
N ASP A 56 -5.50 0.29 6.08
CA ASP A 56 -4.82 1.43 5.47
C ASP A 56 -3.60 0.92 4.70
N THR A 57 -3.54 1.20 3.40
CA THR A 57 -2.62 0.57 2.44
C THR A 57 -2.07 1.62 1.49
N ASP A 58 -0.82 1.49 1.06
CA ASP A 58 -0.27 2.27 -0.05
C ASP A 58 -0.29 1.49 -1.38
N ALA A 59 -1.09 0.42 -1.45
CA ALA A 59 -1.45 -0.29 -2.67
C ALA A 59 -0.26 -0.70 -3.55
N ASP A 60 0.88 -1.04 -2.93
CA ASP A 60 1.95 -1.74 -3.63
C ASP A 60 1.50 -3.17 -3.98
N THR A 61 2.32 -3.86 -4.75
CA THR A 61 2.04 -5.17 -5.30
C THR A 61 1.88 -6.21 -4.19
N ASP A 62 2.65 -6.12 -3.11
CA ASP A 62 2.48 -7.01 -1.96
C ASP A 62 1.29 -6.64 -1.07
N ASP A 63 0.88 -5.36 -1.01
CA ASP A 63 -0.41 -4.98 -0.43
C ASP A 63 -1.56 -5.63 -1.18
N VAL A 64 -1.50 -5.62 -2.51
CA VAL A 64 -2.52 -6.21 -3.37
C VAL A 64 -2.64 -7.71 -3.11
N PHE A 65 -1.52 -8.40 -2.89
CA PHE A 65 -1.53 -9.81 -2.50
C PHE A 65 -2.16 -10.00 -1.12
N ALA A 66 -1.89 -9.10 -0.18
CA ALA A 66 -2.45 -9.12 1.16
C ALA A 66 -3.98 -8.89 1.14
N LEU A 67 -4.46 -7.95 0.32
CA LEU A 67 -5.87 -7.68 0.09
C LEU A 67 -6.57 -8.91 -0.49
N PHE A 68 -6.00 -9.58 -1.50
CA PHE A 68 -6.58 -10.83 -1.99
C PHE A 68 -6.61 -11.92 -0.92
N TYR A 69 -5.53 -12.09 -0.17
CA TYR A 69 -5.47 -13.06 0.92
C TYR A 69 -6.54 -12.78 1.99
N LEU A 70 -6.80 -11.50 2.31
CA LEU A 70 -7.84 -11.07 3.26
C LEU A 70 -9.26 -11.27 2.69
N LEU A 71 -9.51 -10.86 1.45
CA LEU A 71 -10.82 -10.96 0.79
C LEU A 71 -11.26 -12.43 0.57
N LYS A 72 -10.29 -13.35 0.48
CA LYS A 72 -10.54 -14.80 0.39
C LYS A 72 -10.93 -15.44 1.73
N GLN A 73 -10.74 -14.75 2.86
CA GLN A 73 -11.09 -15.27 4.18
C GLN A 73 -12.60 -15.33 4.39
N ASP A 74 -13.01 -16.03 5.45
CA ASP A 74 -14.40 -16.10 5.83
C ASP A 74 -14.93 -14.76 6.34
N SER A 75 -15.77 -14.10 5.54
CA SER A 75 -16.44 -12.83 5.86
C SER A 75 -17.37 -12.91 7.07
N THR A 76 -17.84 -14.11 7.44
CA THR A 76 -18.61 -14.28 8.68
C THR A 76 -17.75 -14.22 9.94
N ARG A 77 -16.42 -14.32 9.78
CA ARG A 77 -15.44 -14.23 10.86
C ARG A 77 -14.55 -13.00 10.76
N PHE A 78 -14.17 -12.59 9.55
CA PHE A 78 -13.32 -11.44 9.25
C PHE A 78 -14.04 -10.52 8.28
N ASP A 79 -14.67 -9.48 8.81
CA ASP A 79 -15.43 -8.53 8.03
C ASP A 79 -14.56 -7.31 7.70
N LEU A 80 -13.99 -7.30 6.50
CA LEU A 80 -13.33 -6.12 5.95
C LEU A 80 -14.39 -5.07 5.63
N GLN A 81 -14.40 -4.00 6.42
CA GLN A 81 -15.43 -2.96 6.37
C GLN A 81 -15.00 -1.68 5.68
N ALA A 82 -13.69 -1.43 5.60
CA ALA A 82 -13.18 -0.20 5.02
C ALA A 82 -11.74 -0.38 4.54
N ILE A 83 -11.41 0.30 3.45
CA ILE A 83 -10.05 0.45 2.96
C ILE A 83 -9.73 1.94 2.87
N THR A 84 -8.56 2.36 3.30
CA THR A 84 -8.04 3.70 3.05
C THR A 84 -6.71 3.63 2.34
N ILE A 85 -6.51 4.56 1.41
CA ILE A 85 -5.30 4.65 0.61
C ILE A 85 -4.41 5.72 1.24
N ASN A 86 -3.20 5.32 1.61
CA ASN A 86 -2.13 6.22 1.98
C ASN A 86 -1.28 6.52 0.75
N ALA A 87 -1.31 7.78 0.30
CA ALA A 87 -0.59 8.21 -0.90
C ALA A 87 0.83 8.72 -0.59
N ASN A 88 1.25 8.64 0.67
CA ASN A 88 2.60 8.95 1.15
C ASN A 88 3.47 7.70 1.20
N GLY A 89 3.59 7.00 0.07
CA GLY A 89 4.30 5.72 -0.06
C GLY A 89 4.58 5.34 -1.51
N TRP A 90 4.44 4.05 -1.82
CA TRP A 90 4.82 3.44 -3.10
C TRP A 90 3.83 3.64 -4.26
N SER A 91 2.63 4.14 -3.98
CA SER A 91 1.65 4.47 -5.03
C SER A 91 1.13 5.90 -4.95
N GLU A 92 0.53 6.33 -6.05
CA GLU A 92 -0.13 7.61 -6.18
C GLU A 92 -1.64 7.43 -6.11
N ALA A 93 -2.28 8.36 -5.40
CA ALA A 93 -3.69 8.30 -5.03
C ALA A 93 -4.62 7.92 -6.20
N GLY A 94 -4.41 8.52 -7.38
CA GLY A 94 -5.24 8.30 -8.56
C GLY A 94 -5.10 6.91 -9.18
N HIS A 95 -3.90 6.32 -9.12
CA HIS A 95 -3.67 4.96 -9.61
C HIS A 95 -4.08 3.90 -8.60
N ALA A 96 -3.74 4.13 -7.33
CA ALA A 96 -4.10 3.26 -6.21
C ALA A 96 -5.63 3.08 -6.10
N ILE A 97 -6.40 4.16 -6.21
CA ILE A 97 -7.86 4.06 -6.09
C ILE A 97 -8.48 3.24 -7.22
N ASN A 98 -8.02 3.42 -8.45
CA ASN A 98 -8.48 2.62 -9.58
C ASN A 98 -8.11 1.14 -9.40
N HIS A 99 -6.93 0.87 -8.86
CA HIS A 99 -6.46 -0.49 -8.59
C HIS A 99 -7.33 -1.18 -7.52
N VAL A 100 -7.56 -0.52 -6.40
CA VAL A 100 -8.44 -1.04 -5.33
C VAL A 100 -9.87 -1.24 -5.84
N TYR A 101 -10.42 -0.31 -6.64
CA TYR A 101 -11.75 -0.48 -7.25
C TYR A 101 -11.84 -1.68 -8.18
N ASP A 102 -10.83 -1.91 -9.01
CA ASP A 102 -10.81 -3.06 -9.92
C ASP A 102 -10.68 -4.39 -9.14
N ILE A 103 -9.91 -4.41 -8.05
CA ILE A 103 -9.80 -5.55 -7.13
C ILE A 103 -11.15 -5.85 -6.45
N LEU A 104 -11.78 -4.83 -5.87
CA LEU A 104 -13.06 -4.99 -5.17
C LEU A 104 -14.16 -5.44 -6.12
N PHE A 105 -14.22 -4.88 -7.33
CA PHE A 105 -15.16 -5.32 -8.35
C PHE A 105 -14.90 -6.79 -8.72
N MET A 106 -13.64 -7.17 -8.94
CA MET A 106 -13.27 -8.56 -9.23
C MET A 106 -13.74 -9.52 -8.14
N MET A 107 -13.56 -9.14 -6.87
CA MET A 107 -13.92 -9.96 -5.72
C MET A 107 -15.41 -9.86 -5.35
N GLY A 108 -16.20 -9.06 -6.08
CA GLY A 108 -17.62 -8.84 -5.79
C GLY A 108 -17.86 -8.13 -4.45
N ARG A 109 -16.94 -7.24 -4.07
CA ARG A 109 -16.91 -6.51 -2.79
C ARG A 109 -16.95 -4.99 -2.97
N ASP A 110 -17.72 -4.51 -3.95
CA ASP A 110 -17.98 -3.07 -4.14
C ASP A 110 -18.72 -2.42 -2.95
N ASP A 111 -19.25 -3.23 -2.02
CA ASP A 111 -19.82 -2.77 -0.76
C ASP A 111 -18.81 -2.11 0.17
N ILE A 112 -17.51 -2.41 0.01
CA ILE A 112 -16.47 -1.87 0.89
C ILE A 112 -16.17 -0.40 0.54
N PRO A 113 -16.43 0.57 1.45
CA PRO A 113 -16.01 1.95 1.26
C PRO A 113 -14.48 2.05 1.13
N VAL A 114 -14.03 2.93 0.23
CA VAL A 114 -12.61 3.21 0.00
C VAL A 114 -12.41 4.69 0.14
N GLY A 115 -11.55 5.08 1.07
CA GLY A 115 -11.18 6.47 1.30
C GLY A 115 -9.82 6.77 0.68
N VAL A 116 -9.68 7.90 -0.01
CA VAL A 116 -8.39 8.37 -0.51
C VAL A 116 -8.25 9.87 -0.27
N GLY A 117 -7.05 10.30 0.11
CA GLY A 117 -6.73 11.72 0.19
C GLY A 117 -7.59 12.50 1.17
N GLY A 118 -7.78 13.78 0.84
CA GLY A 118 -8.47 14.79 1.63
C GLY A 118 -7.82 16.17 1.45
N GLU A 119 -8.63 17.18 1.15
CA GLU A 119 -8.17 18.55 0.81
C GLU A 119 -8.00 19.47 2.04
N GLY A 120 -8.19 18.93 3.24
CA GLY A 120 -7.95 19.66 4.49
C GLY A 120 -6.47 19.98 4.68
N GLY A 121 -6.18 21.00 5.48
CA GLY A 121 -4.81 21.42 5.80
C GLY A 121 -4.45 21.32 7.28
N ILE A 122 -3.15 21.39 7.57
CA ILE A 122 -2.62 21.58 8.92
C ILE A 122 -2.15 23.05 9.04
N LEU A 123 -2.74 23.76 10.00
CA LEU A 123 -2.40 25.16 10.26
C LEU A 123 -0.97 25.30 10.83
N PRO A 124 -0.34 26.48 10.69
CA PRO A 124 0.93 26.84 11.30
C PRO A 124 1.12 26.42 12.77
N ASN A 125 0.05 26.50 13.57
CA ASN A 125 0.05 26.15 14.99
C ASN A 125 -0.12 24.65 15.28
N GLY A 126 -0.17 23.80 14.25
CA GLY A 126 -0.40 22.35 14.37
C GLY A 126 -1.86 21.94 14.51
N THR A 127 -2.82 22.85 14.34
CA THR A 127 -4.25 22.49 14.31
C THR A 127 -4.56 21.74 13.01
N ILE A 128 -4.99 20.50 13.12
CA ILE A 128 -5.43 19.67 12.00
C ILE A 128 -6.87 20.05 11.65
N LEU A 129 -7.12 20.50 10.43
CA LEU A 129 -8.46 20.80 9.95
C LEU A 129 -9.20 19.52 9.53
N PRO A 130 -10.53 19.56 9.37
CA PRO A 130 -11.27 18.41 8.85
C PRO A 130 -10.76 17.96 7.48
N ASN A 131 -10.88 16.65 7.18
CA ASN A 131 -10.57 16.06 5.87
C ASN A 131 -9.12 16.22 5.39
N VAL A 132 -8.13 16.24 6.29
CA VAL A 132 -6.72 16.19 5.89
C VAL A 132 -6.38 14.78 5.38
N GLY A 133 -5.90 14.68 4.14
CA GLY A 133 -5.43 13.42 3.55
C GLY A 133 -3.97 13.12 3.85
N GLY A 134 -3.59 11.85 3.90
CA GLY A 134 -2.20 11.40 3.98
C GLY A 134 -1.52 11.42 2.61
N PHE A 135 -1.25 12.62 2.09
CA PHE A 135 -0.48 12.81 0.87
C PHE A 135 1.02 12.99 1.12
N GLN A 136 1.38 13.45 2.32
CA GLN A 136 2.72 13.86 2.73
C GLN A 136 2.93 13.47 4.19
N PRO A 137 4.17 13.38 4.69
CA PRO A 137 4.39 13.19 6.12
C PRO A 137 3.79 14.36 6.92
N ILE A 138 3.26 14.08 8.11
CA ILE A 138 2.59 15.07 8.97
C ILE A 138 3.41 16.34 9.17
N ILE A 139 4.74 16.21 9.21
CA ILE A 139 5.66 17.33 9.44
C ILE A 139 5.76 18.28 8.23
N ASP A 140 5.55 17.79 7.01
CA ASP A 140 5.59 18.61 5.78
C ASP A 140 4.20 19.10 5.37
N GLN A 141 3.14 18.51 5.92
CA GLN A 141 1.78 18.94 5.62
C GLN A 141 1.51 20.38 6.06
N GLY A 142 0.94 21.15 5.13
CA GLY A 142 0.54 22.54 5.32
C GLY A 142 -0.93 22.77 4.98
N MET A 143 -1.23 23.97 4.49
CA MET A 143 -2.59 24.36 4.06
C MET A 143 -2.93 23.93 2.62
N SER A 144 -2.02 23.24 1.94
CA SER A 144 -2.18 22.70 0.60
C SER A 144 -1.75 21.25 0.57
N THR A 145 -2.23 20.51 -0.44
CA THR A 145 -1.76 19.16 -0.77
C THR A 145 -0.49 19.18 -1.65
N ALA A 146 0.04 20.36 -1.99
CA ALA A 146 1.37 20.57 -2.54
C ALA A 146 2.38 20.81 -1.40
N GLY A 147 3.62 20.35 -1.55
CA GLY A 147 4.63 20.40 -0.49
C GLY A 147 5.84 19.52 -0.76
N GLU A 148 6.78 19.53 0.18
CA GLU A 148 8.04 18.78 0.07
C GLU A 148 7.81 17.27 0.03
N CYS A 149 8.81 16.52 -0.45
CA CYS A 149 8.74 15.07 -0.59
C CYS A 149 9.88 14.34 0.14
N ARG A 150 10.46 14.95 1.19
CA ARG A 150 11.77 14.56 1.78
C ARG A 150 11.98 13.05 1.94
N TYR A 151 11.00 12.35 2.51
CA TYR A 151 11.09 10.91 2.78
C TYR A 151 10.74 10.08 1.56
N ARG A 152 9.78 10.54 0.76
CA ARG A 152 9.36 9.90 -0.49
C ARG A 152 10.47 9.88 -1.55
N GLN A 153 11.51 10.73 -1.42
CA GLN A 153 12.71 10.65 -2.26
C GLN A 153 13.46 9.31 -2.13
N ALA A 154 13.23 8.52 -1.08
CA ALA A 154 13.80 7.19 -0.96
C ALA A 154 13.15 6.16 -1.91
N ILE A 155 12.00 6.49 -2.51
CA ILE A 155 11.24 5.59 -3.38
C ILE A 155 11.51 5.94 -4.85
N PRO A 156 11.93 4.98 -5.71
CA PRO A 156 12.16 5.21 -7.11
C PRO A 156 10.90 5.66 -7.82
N VAL A 157 11.07 6.46 -8.86
CA VAL A 157 9.92 7.02 -9.60
C VAL A 157 9.59 6.20 -10.84
N ALA A 158 10.60 5.74 -11.57
CA ALA A 158 10.44 4.99 -12.81
C ALA A 158 10.54 3.47 -12.59
N GLN A 159 11.41 2.79 -13.33
CA GLN A 159 11.53 1.34 -13.29
C GLN A 159 11.83 0.84 -11.86
N ARG A 160 11.09 -0.18 -11.43
CA ARG A 160 11.04 -0.73 -10.06
C ARG A 160 10.63 0.26 -8.99
N GLY A 161 9.90 1.28 -9.38
CA GLY A 161 9.38 2.32 -8.52
C GLY A 161 7.91 2.56 -8.73
N ARG A 162 7.49 3.77 -8.41
CA ARG A 162 6.10 4.21 -8.45
C ARG A 162 5.41 4.01 -9.81
N LEU A 163 6.12 4.18 -10.93
CA LEU A 163 5.59 3.88 -12.27
C LEU A 163 5.10 2.43 -12.39
N ASP A 164 5.93 1.49 -11.95
CA ASP A 164 5.64 0.07 -12.04
C ASP A 164 4.55 -0.31 -11.04
N VAL A 165 4.61 0.21 -9.82
CA VAL A 165 3.59 -0.01 -8.79
C VAL A 165 2.22 0.50 -9.23
N ASN A 166 2.12 1.75 -9.70
CA ASN A 166 0.86 2.38 -10.12
C ASN A 166 0.14 1.64 -11.25
N SER A 167 0.90 1.06 -12.17
CA SER A 167 0.35 0.28 -13.28
C SER A 167 0.25 -1.22 -12.96
N ASN A 168 0.80 -1.65 -11.82
CA ASN A 168 1.24 -3.00 -11.51
C ASN A 168 1.90 -3.66 -12.73
N TYR A 169 2.96 -3.02 -13.24
CA TYR A 169 3.70 -3.41 -14.45
C TYR A 169 2.80 -3.52 -15.69
N GLY A 170 1.80 -2.66 -15.82
CA GLY A 170 0.75 -2.69 -16.84
C GLY A 170 -0.26 -3.83 -16.69
N LEU A 171 -0.12 -4.71 -15.70
CA LEU A 171 -0.99 -5.86 -15.50
C LEU A 171 -2.39 -5.45 -15.02
N ARG A 172 -2.51 -4.34 -14.27
CA ARG A 172 -3.80 -3.84 -13.75
C ARG A 172 -4.84 -3.72 -14.89
N LYS A 173 -4.55 -2.92 -15.92
CA LYS A 173 -5.48 -2.73 -17.06
C LYS A 173 -5.60 -3.97 -17.96
N ALA A 174 -4.54 -4.77 -18.04
CA ALA A 174 -4.50 -5.97 -18.88
C ALA A 174 -5.30 -7.15 -18.34
N PHE A 175 -5.45 -7.23 -17.01
CA PHE A 175 -6.03 -8.41 -16.36
C PHE A 175 -7.25 -8.07 -15.51
N LEU A 176 -7.19 -7.02 -14.70
CA LEU A 176 -8.25 -6.75 -13.73
C LEU A 176 -9.49 -6.19 -14.43
N PRO A 177 -10.68 -6.63 -13.99
CA PRO A 177 -11.92 -6.15 -14.54
C PRO A 177 -12.21 -4.70 -14.17
N GLN A 178 -12.88 -3.98 -15.07
CA GLN A 178 -13.35 -2.63 -14.78
C GLN A 178 -14.79 -2.63 -14.26
N GLY A 179 -14.96 -2.24 -12.99
CA GLY A 179 -16.29 -1.97 -12.42
C GLY A 179 -16.82 -0.58 -12.77
N SER A 180 -18.11 -0.35 -12.47
CA SER A 180 -18.78 0.95 -12.63
C SER A 180 -18.34 2.01 -11.62
N ARG A 181 -17.77 1.58 -10.49
CA ARG A 181 -17.22 2.48 -9.48
C ARG A 181 -16.01 3.22 -10.05
N ARG A 182 -15.94 4.52 -9.80
CA ARG A 182 -14.88 5.39 -10.30
C ARG A 182 -14.56 6.50 -9.31
N TYR A 183 -13.35 7.03 -9.41
CA TYR A 183 -13.04 8.31 -8.78
C TYR A 183 -13.98 9.38 -9.34
N THR A 184 -14.49 10.25 -8.48
CA THR A 184 -15.27 11.41 -8.89
C THR A 184 -14.85 12.58 -8.00
N PRO A 185 -14.32 13.66 -8.57
CA PRO A 185 -13.93 14.84 -7.81
C PRO A 185 -15.07 15.30 -6.89
N LEU A 186 -14.72 15.76 -5.68
CA LEU A 186 -15.64 16.25 -4.63
C LEU A 186 -16.62 15.22 -4.04
N GLN A 187 -16.87 14.09 -4.71
CA GLN A 187 -17.75 13.02 -4.23
C GLN A 187 -16.98 11.83 -3.66
N GLN A 188 -15.71 11.70 -4.03
CA GLN A 188 -14.83 10.66 -3.51
C GLN A 188 -14.70 10.79 -1.97
N PRO A 189 -15.04 9.74 -1.20
CA PRO A 189 -14.78 9.73 0.24
C PRO A 189 -13.30 9.92 0.55
N THR A 190 -13.01 10.79 1.51
CA THR A 190 -11.65 11.00 2.02
C THR A 190 -11.22 9.83 2.91
N ALA A 191 -9.91 9.65 3.10
CA ALA A 191 -9.41 8.63 4.02
C ALA A 191 -9.96 8.87 5.44
N GLN A 192 -9.99 10.13 5.89
CA GLN A 192 -10.53 10.49 7.20
C GLN A 192 -12.03 10.19 7.34
N GLN A 193 -12.84 10.50 6.33
CA GLN A 193 -14.28 10.22 6.36
C GLN A 193 -14.54 8.72 6.51
N VAL A 194 -13.86 7.89 5.70
CA VAL A 194 -14.01 6.43 5.75
C VAL A 194 -13.54 5.85 7.09
N MET A 195 -12.43 6.33 7.65
CA MET A 195 -11.98 5.94 8.99
C MET A 195 -13.00 6.32 10.07
N ILE A 196 -13.53 7.54 10.04
CA ILE A 196 -14.54 8.00 11.00
C ILE A 196 -15.79 7.13 10.95
N ASP A 197 -16.33 6.88 9.75
CA ASP A 197 -17.56 6.11 9.58
C ASP A 197 -17.39 4.65 10.05
N ALA A 198 -16.28 4.01 9.68
CA ALA A 198 -15.99 2.65 10.09
C ALA A 198 -15.74 2.54 11.61
N ILE A 199 -14.89 3.42 12.17
CA ILE A 199 -14.48 3.32 13.58
C ILE A 199 -15.62 3.78 14.51
N SER A 200 -16.41 4.77 14.14
CA SER A 200 -17.55 5.23 14.96
C SER A 200 -18.67 4.19 15.08
N SER A 201 -18.81 3.31 14.09
CA SER A 201 -19.83 2.25 14.05
C SER A 201 -19.60 1.12 15.09
N GLY A 202 -18.46 1.09 15.78
CA GLY A 202 -18.20 0.16 16.89
C GLY A 202 -16.74 -0.30 16.95
N PRO A 203 -16.44 -1.30 17.81
CA PRO A 203 -15.10 -1.87 17.92
C PRO A 203 -14.56 -2.41 16.58
N ILE A 204 -13.30 -2.13 16.28
CA ILE A 204 -12.66 -2.49 15.01
C ILE A 204 -11.15 -2.71 15.18
N THR A 205 -10.58 -3.58 14.36
CA THR A 205 -9.13 -3.82 14.25
C THR A 205 -8.59 -3.09 13.02
N VAL A 206 -7.42 -2.46 13.14
CA VAL A 206 -6.80 -1.69 12.05
C VAL A 206 -5.54 -2.41 11.57
N PHE A 207 -5.44 -2.62 10.26
CA PHE A 207 -4.22 -3.10 9.60
C PHE A 207 -3.57 -1.91 8.89
N LEU A 208 -2.30 -1.64 9.20
CA LEU A 208 -1.48 -0.61 8.56
C LEU A 208 -0.42 -1.32 7.70
N MET A 209 -0.56 -1.17 6.40
CA MET A 209 0.27 -1.80 5.37
C MET A 209 1.15 -0.79 4.62
N GLY A 210 0.80 0.50 4.68
CA GLY A 210 1.64 1.60 4.22
C GLY A 210 2.12 2.50 5.36
N ALA A 211 2.51 3.73 5.01
CA ALA A 211 2.83 4.76 6.01
C ALA A 211 1.70 4.98 7.02
N HIS A 212 2.02 5.42 8.23
CA HIS A 212 1.03 5.56 9.31
C HIS A 212 0.27 6.92 9.29
N THR A 213 0.50 7.75 8.27
CA THR A 213 0.04 9.14 8.18
C THR A 213 -1.48 9.28 8.36
N ASN A 214 -2.29 8.57 7.56
CA ASN A 214 -3.75 8.67 7.62
C ASN A 214 -4.28 8.36 9.02
N PHE A 215 -3.80 7.26 9.60
CA PHE A 215 -4.28 6.79 10.90
C PHE A 215 -3.79 7.67 12.07
N ALA A 216 -2.57 8.19 12.00
CA ALA A 216 -2.08 9.16 12.98
C ALA A 216 -2.91 10.45 12.95
N ILE A 217 -3.20 11.00 11.77
CA ILE A 217 -4.08 12.17 11.61
C ILE A 217 -5.46 11.90 12.18
N PHE A 218 -6.02 10.70 11.93
CA PHE A 218 -7.30 10.28 12.50
C PHE A 218 -7.28 10.29 14.02
N LEU A 219 -6.27 9.67 14.65
CA LEU A 219 -6.16 9.60 16.11
C LEU A 219 -5.93 10.97 16.75
N MET A 220 -5.15 11.83 16.10
CA MET A 220 -4.91 13.21 16.55
C MET A 220 -6.17 14.08 16.48
N SER A 221 -7.00 13.88 15.45
CA SER A 221 -8.21 14.69 15.21
C SER A 221 -9.44 14.14 15.93
N ASN A 222 -9.49 12.83 16.17
CA ASN A 222 -10.63 12.11 16.74
C ASN A 222 -10.25 11.28 17.99
N PRO A 223 -9.64 11.88 19.03
CA PRO A 223 -9.14 11.13 20.18
C PRO A 223 -10.24 10.36 20.93
N HIS A 224 -11.50 10.82 20.84
CA HIS A 224 -12.66 10.16 21.45
C HIS A 224 -13.05 8.83 20.76
N LEU A 225 -12.68 8.63 19.50
CA LEU A 225 -12.94 7.40 18.74
C LEU A 225 -11.83 6.34 18.93
N LYS A 226 -10.68 6.73 19.47
CA LYS A 226 -9.56 5.81 19.78
C LYS A 226 -10.03 4.55 20.54
N LYS A 227 -10.96 4.70 21.48
CA LYS A 227 -11.50 3.61 22.31
C LYS A 227 -12.18 2.49 21.52
N ASN A 228 -12.60 2.77 20.28
CA ASN A 228 -13.21 1.79 19.39
C ASN A 228 -12.17 0.96 18.64
N VAL A 229 -10.89 1.37 18.63
CA VAL A 229 -9.82 0.59 18.00
C VAL A 229 -9.36 -0.47 19.00
N LYS A 230 -9.70 -1.75 18.74
CA LYS A 230 -9.33 -2.88 19.60
C LYS A 230 -7.83 -3.15 19.54
N HIS A 231 -7.27 -3.17 18.32
CA HIS A 231 -5.88 -3.53 18.07
C HIS A 231 -5.39 -2.93 16.75
N VAL A 232 -4.10 -2.63 16.67
CA VAL A 232 -3.41 -2.20 15.44
C VAL A 232 -2.37 -3.26 15.07
N TYR A 233 -2.43 -3.76 13.83
CA TYR A 233 -1.38 -4.59 13.25
C TYR A 233 -0.68 -3.79 12.17
N ALA A 234 0.63 -3.62 12.28
CA ALA A 234 1.39 -2.78 11.37
C ALA A 234 2.53 -3.57 10.74
N MET A 235 2.64 -3.56 9.41
CA MET A 235 3.89 -3.90 8.72
C MET A 235 4.78 -2.65 8.79
N GLY A 236 5.99 -2.85 9.30
CA GLY A 236 7.00 -1.81 9.22
C GLY A 236 8.03 -1.88 10.33
N GLY A 237 9.09 -1.13 10.15
CA GLY A 237 10.19 -1.01 11.09
C GLY A 237 11.21 -2.14 10.99
N SER A 238 12.31 -1.95 11.72
CA SER A 238 13.38 -2.93 11.89
C SER A 238 14.02 -2.71 13.25
N VAL A 239 13.88 -3.69 14.15
CA VAL A 239 14.19 -3.54 15.59
C VAL A 239 15.55 -4.16 15.92
N ARG A 240 15.71 -5.43 15.57
CA ARG A 240 16.88 -6.30 15.80
C ARG A 240 17.06 -7.19 14.56
N PRO A 241 17.63 -6.67 13.47
CA PRO A 241 17.72 -7.39 12.21
C PRO A 241 18.45 -8.73 12.41
N ASN A 242 17.76 -9.82 12.10
CA ASN A 242 18.33 -11.18 12.10
C ASN A 242 19.12 -11.37 10.79
N CYS A 243 20.36 -10.90 10.72
CA CYS A 243 21.15 -10.99 9.49
C CYS A 243 21.62 -12.44 9.21
N PRO A 244 21.30 -13.04 8.05
CA PRO A 244 22.02 -14.20 7.56
C PRO A 244 23.45 -13.77 7.16
N LYS A 245 24.47 -14.37 7.76
CA LYS A 245 25.87 -14.14 7.34
C LYS A 245 26.06 -14.67 5.91
N ILE A 246 26.35 -13.79 4.95
CA ILE A 246 26.91 -14.19 3.65
C ILE A 246 28.38 -13.78 3.62
N ASN A 247 29.26 -14.78 3.74
CA ASN A 247 30.68 -14.81 3.33
C ASN A 247 31.46 -13.47 3.32
N SER A 248 31.49 -12.75 4.44
CA SER A 248 32.58 -11.83 4.77
C SER A 248 33.31 -12.38 5.99
N SER A 249 34.64 -12.48 5.87
CA SER A 249 35.55 -12.96 6.90
C SER A 249 35.74 -11.96 8.04
N ASP A 250 34.68 -11.24 8.43
CA ASP A 250 34.73 -10.29 9.53
C ASP A 250 33.99 -10.86 10.73
N SER A 251 34.75 -11.11 11.78
CA SER A 251 34.30 -11.63 13.07
C SER A 251 33.89 -10.51 14.03
N SER A 252 33.47 -9.35 13.51
CA SER A 252 32.74 -8.32 14.24
C SER A 252 31.24 -8.58 14.08
N GLY A 253 30.55 -8.89 15.17
CA GLY A 253 29.11 -9.18 15.17
C GLY A 253 28.22 -7.94 14.99
N GLU A 254 28.49 -7.08 14.01
CA GLU A 254 27.68 -5.92 13.70
C GLU A 254 26.94 -6.13 12.37
N CYS A 255 25.60 -6.19 12.41
CA CYS A 255 24.78 -6.08 11.20
C CYS A 255 25.06 -4.72 10.55
N SER A 256 25.65 -4.72 9.36
CA SER A 256 25.99 -3.46 8.67
C SER A 256 24.74 -2.66 8.33
N ASP A 257 23.62 -3.32 8.00
CA ASP A 257 22.41 -2.68 7.48
C ASP A 257 21.14 -3.23 8.14
N ILE A 258 20.33 -2.34 8.73
CA ILE A 258 19.16 -2.68 9.55
C ILE A 258 17.86 -2.42 8.77
N GLY A 259 17.85 -1.42 7.91
CA GLY A 259 16.71 -0.99 7.11
C GLY A 259 16.67 -1.55 5.68
N ASN A 260 15.67 -1.10 4.91
CA ASN A 260 15.49 -1.47 3.50
C ASN A 260 15.47 -0.28 2.53
N LEU A 261 15.78 0.95 3.00
CA LEU A 261 15.96 2.10 2.12
C LEU A 261 17.11 1.87 1.13
N TYR A 262 17.13 2.61 0.03
CA TYR A 262 18.25 2.62 -0.90
C TYR A 262 18.45 4.01 -1.56
N PRO A 263 19.71 4.44 -1.79
CA PRO A 263 20.92 3.91 -1.17
C PRO A 263 20.90 4.15 0.36
N GLN A 264 21.65 3.34 1.10
CA GLN A 264 21.66 3.35 2.59
C GLN A 264 22.73 4.28 3.17
N ASP A 265 23.32 5.13 2.33
CA ASP A 265 24.42 6.03 2.64
C ASP A 265 24.05 7.13 3.63
N SER A 266 22.80 7.58 3.64
CA SER A 266 22.27 8.60 4.55
C SER A 266 21.56 8.01 5.76
N ASN A 267 20.77 6.94 5.58
CA ASN A 267 19.98 6.28 6.62
C ASN A 267 19.87 4.76 6.39
N PRO A 268 20.70 3.95 7.07
CA PRO A 268 20.71 2.50 6.96
C PRO A 268 19.79 1.79 7.97
N TYR A 269 19.00 2.54 8.75
CA TYR A 269 18.26 2.00 9.90
C TYR A 269 16.76 1.83 9.67
N ALA A 270 16.21 2.63 8.77
CA ALA A 270 14.77 2.77 8.62
C ALA A 270 14.18 1.77 7.63
N GLU A 271 12.91 1.45 7.86
CA GLU A 271 12.08 0.71 6.92
C GLU A 271 11.12 1.70 6.23
N PHE A 272 10.78 1.46 4.95
CA PHE A 272 9.99 2.37 4.12
C PHE A 272 8.72 2.94 4.76
N ASN A 273 7.83 2.11 5.32
CA ASN A 273 6.57 2.57 5.90
C ASN A 273 6.78 3.50 7.10
N ILE A 274 7.73 3.16 7.97
CA ILE A 274 8.07 4.01 9.13
C ILE A 274 8.85 5.26 8.69
N PHE A 275 9.74 5.15 7.71
CA PHE A 275 10.54 6.26 7.18
C PHE A 275 9.68 7.28 6.44
N SER A 276 8.60 6.85 5.78
CA SER A 276 7.74 7.73 4.99
C SER A 276 6.98 8.74 5.86
N ASP A 277 6.75 8.43 7.15
CA ASP A 277 6.29 9.39 8.15
C ASP A 277 6.67 8.96 9.59
N PRO A 278 7.91 9.26 10.03
CA PRO A 278 8.41 8.80 11.33
C PRO A 278 7.60 9.38 12.48
N PHE A 279 7.11 10.62 12.34
CA PHE A 279 6.32 11.26 13.38
C PHE A 279 4.93 10.61 13.49
N ALA A 280 4.27 10.29 12.38
CA ALA A 280 3.03 9.53 12.42
C ALA A 280 3.23 8.14 13.03
N ALA A 281 4.29 7.43 12.65
CA ALA A 281 4.58 6.12 13.21
C ALA A 281 4.84 6.16 14.71
N TYR A 282 5.62 7.15 15.19
CA TYR A 282 5.78 7.42 16.62
C TYR A 282 4.43 7.64 17.29
N LYS A 283 3.57 8.49 16.72
CA LYS A 283 2.25 8.78 17.30
C LYS A 283 1.39 7.52 17.42
N VAL A 284 1.28 6.71 16.35
CA VAL A 284 0.51 5.45 16.37
C VAL A 284 0.96 4.52 17.49
N LEU A 285 2.27 4.31 17.65
CA LEU A 285 2.81 3.48 18.74
C LEU A 285 2.50 4.05 20.13
N HIS A 286 2.57 5.37 20.28
CA HIS A 286 2.42 6.04 21.59
C HIS A 286 0.99 6.45 21.93
N PHE A 287 0.02 6.19 21.05
CA PHE A 287 -1.36 6.54 21.33
C PHE A 287 -1.96 5.68 22.44
N GLY A 288 -1.35 4.56 22.84
CA GLY A 288 -1.85 3.68 23.90
C GLY A 288 -2.99 2.78 23.43
N ILE A 289 -2.94 2.36 22.17
CA ILE A 289 -3.73 1.25 21.60
C ILE A 289 -2.78 0.03 21.57
N PRO A 290 -3.25 -1.20 21.83
CA PRO A 290 -2.44 -2.39 21.61
C PRO A 290 -1.93 -2.45 20.16
N VAL A 291 -0.61 -2.57 19.98
CA VAL A 291 0.03 -2.70 18.67
C VAL A 291 0.76 -4.04 18.57
N THR A 292 0.60 -4.71 17.42
CA THR A 292 1.48 -5.78 16.97
C THR A 292 2.26 -5.30 15.75
N LEU A 293 3.59 -5.33 15.84
CA LEU A 293 4.48 -4.93 14.76
C LEU A 293 5.00 -6.17 14.02
N ILE A 294 4.97 -6.12 12.69
CA ILE A 294 5.56 -7.11 11.79
C ILE A 294 6.72 -6.41 11.05
N PRO A 295 7.91 -6.35 11.67
CA PRO A 295 9.06 -5.65 11.12
C PRO A 295 9.89 -6.52 10.17
N LEU A 296 10.91 -5.90 9.57
CA LEU A 296 11.92 -6.56 8.72
C LEU A 296 12.60 -7.75 9.42
N ASP A 297 12.73 -7.72 10.74
CA ASP A 297 13.26 -8.83 11.54
C ASP A 297 12.61 -10.17 11.21
N ALA A 298 11.27 -10.17 11.08
CA ALA A 298 10.52 -11.36 10.76
C ALA A 298 10.39 -11.56 9.25
N THR A 299 10.10 -10.52 8.48
CA THR A 299 9.85 -10.66 7.04
C THR A 299 11.10 -11.09 6.28
N ASN A 300 12.30 -10.63 6.69
CA ASN A 300 13.58 -11.05 6.09
C ASN A 300 13.88 -12.54 6.32
N THR A 301 13.14 -13.23 7.19
CA THR A 301 13.27 -14.67 7.42
C THR A 301 12.32 -15.49 6.54
N ILE A 302 11.46 -14.85 5.74
CA ILE A 302 10.53 -15.47 4.80
C ILE A 302 10.70 -14.92 3.37
N PRO A 303 11.92 -14.91 2.80
CA PRO A 303 12.08 -14.55 1.40
C PRO A 303 11.35 -15.54 0.49
N LEU A 304 10.99 -15.08 -0.70
CA LEU A 304 10.24 -15.87 -1.65
C LEU A 304 11.12 -16.92 -2.32
N SER A 305 11.14 -18.13 -1.77
CA SER A 305 12.01 -19.21 -2.26
C SER A 305 11.67 -19.63 -3.70
N LYS A 306 12.68 -20.14 -4.41
CA LYS A 306 12.49 -20.78 -5.73
C LYS A 306 11.41 -21.86 -5.71
N SER A 307 11.37 -22.66 -4.63
CA SER A 307 10.38 -23.73 -4.48
C SER A 307 8.95 -23.19 -4.35
N PHE A 308 8.75 -22.11 -3.58
CA PHE A 308 7.45 -21.46 -3.50
C PHE A 308 7.04 -20.87 -4.85
N PHE A 309 7.94 -20.16 -5.53
CA PHE A 309 7.67 -19.56 -6.83
C PHE A 309 7.19 -20.61 -7.85
N MET A 310 7.91 -21.74 -7.96
CA MET A 310 7.53 -22.84 -8.85
C MET A 310 6.20 -23.48 -8.46
N GLU A 311 5.91 -23.61 -7.16
CA GLU A 311 4.63 -24.18 -6.73
C GLU A 311 3.47 -23.22 -6.99
N PHE A 312 3.68 -21.91 -6.83
CA PHE A 312 2.71 -20.90 -7.20
C PHE A 312 2.46 -20.90 -8.72
N GLU A 313 3.52 -21.06 -9.54
CA GLU A 313 3.37 -21.21 -10.98
C GLU A 313 2.46 -22.39 -11.34
N ARG A 314 2.59 -23.51 -10.63
CA ARG A 314 1.78 -24.72 -10.83
C ARG A 314 0.34 -24.59 -10.30
N ARG A 315 0.11 -23.74 -9.30
CA ARG A 315 -1.19 -23.57 -8.61
C ARG A 315 -1.75 -22.17 -8.80
N GLN A 316 -2.51 -22.02 -9.88
CA GLN A 316 -3.23 -20.78 -10.22
C GLN A 316 -4.69 -21.11 -10.57
N ASN A 317 -5.39 -21.73 -9.62
CA ASN A 317 -6.74 -22.27 -9.83
C ASN A 317 -7.81 -21.18 -9.92
N THR A 318 -7.52 -20.00 -9.38
CA THR A 318 -8.43 -18.86 -9.31
C THR A 318 -7.87 -17.65 -10.05
N TYR A 319 -8.69 -16.62 -10.28
CA TYR A 319 -8.24 -15.44 -11.01
C TYR A 319 -7.28 -14.57 -10.21
N GLU A 320 -7.56 -14.37 -8.93
CA GLU A 320 -6.70 -13.68 -7.98
C GLU A 320 -5.34 -14.37 -7.85
N ALA A 321 -5.28 -15.72 -7.84
CA ALA A 321 -4.02 -16.46 -7.85
C ALA A 321 -3.23 -16.23 -9.15
N LYS A 322 -3.90 -16.23 -10.31
CA LYS A 322 -3.27 -15.95 -11.61
C LYS A 322 -2.71 -14.53 -11.67
N TYR A 323 -3.50 -13.55 -11.23
CA TYR A 323 -3.07 -12.15 -11.19
C TYR A 323 -1.86 -11.97 -10.28
N SER A 324 -1.91 -12.50 -9.05
CA SER A 324 -0.81 -12.43 -8.10
C SER A 324 0.46 -13.07 -8.65
N PHE A 325 0.36 -14.27 -9.25
CA PHE A 325 1.52 -14.93 -9.84
C PHE A 325 2.07 -14.16 -11.05
N GLN A 326 1.22 -13.61 -11.92
CA GLN A 326 1.67 -12.84 -13.08
C GLN A 326 2.41 -11.56 -12.67
N ALA A 327 1.88 -10.81 -11.69
CA ALA A 327 2.57 -9.64 -11.13
C ALA A 327 3.94 -10.04 -10.56
N LEU A 328 3.97 -11.10 -9.75
CA LEU A 328 5.19 -11.61 -9.15
C LEU A 328 6.23 -12.07 -10.18
N LYS A 329 5.76 -12.70 -11.27
CA LYS A 329 6.63 -13.14 -12.37
C LYS A 329 7.27 -11.95 -13.07
N ILE A 330 6.53 -10.87 -13.31
CA ILE A 330 7.07 -9.65 -13.91
C ILE A 330 8.10 -8.99 -12.97
N ILE A 331 7.81 -8.92 -11.66
CA ILE A 331 8.79 -8.42 -10.66
C ILE A 331 10.08 -9.23 -10.72
N ARG A 332 9.99 -10.56 -10.73
CA ARG A 332 11.17 -11.45 -10.86
C ARG A 332 11.93 -11.18 -12.16
N ASP A 333 11.22 -11.15 -13.29
CA ASP A 333 11.83 -10.99 -14.62
C ASP A 333 12.47 -9.61 -14.83
N THR A 334 11.95 -8.61 -14.13
CA THR A 334 12.51 -7.27 -14.13
C THR A 334 13.60 -7.07 -13.10
N TRP A 335 13.97 -8.07 -12.29
CA TRP A 335 15.04 -8.00 -11.29
C TRP A 335 16.42 -8.22 -11.94
N LEU A 336 17.42 -7.39 -11.61
CA LEU A 336 18.72 -7.33 -12.31
C LEU A 336 19.72 -8.40 -11.82
N SER A 337 19.28 -9.30 -10.93
CA SER A 337 20.11 -10.34 -10.33
C SER A 337 19.28 -11.54 -9.89
N ASP A 338 19.94 -12.70 -9.70
CA ASP A 338 19.32 -13.89 -9.09
C ASP A 338 18.91 -13.69 -7.62
N ALA A 339 19.19 -12.51 -7.04
CA ALA A 339 18.94 -12.19 -5.63
C ALA A 339 17.46 -11.98 -5.30
N PHE A 340 16.55 -11.94 -6.29
CA PHE A 340 15.10 -11.84 -6.07
C PHE A 340 14.61 -12.83 -4.99
N HIS A 341 15.04 -14.09 -5.09
CA HIS A 341 14.62 -15.16 -4.16
C HIS A 341 15.24 -15.07 -2.76
N GLU A 342 16.17 -14.14 -2.56
CA GLU A 342 16.84 -13.86 -1.28
C GLU A 342 16.34 -12.55 -0.67
N GLN A 343 15.88 -11.59 -1.49
CA GLN A 343 15.57 -10.22 -1.08
C GLN A 343 14.08 -9.90 -1.07
N TYR A 344 13.28 -10.48 -1.97
CA TYR A 344 11.86 -10.17 -2.07
C TYR A 344 11.04 -10.99 -1.08
N CYS A 345 10.20 -10.31 -0.30
CA CYS A 345 9.27 -10.92 0.65
C CYS A 345 7.84 -10.46 0.34
N MET A 346 6.82 -11.23 0.72
CA MET A 346 5.43 -10.75 0.67
C MET A 346 5.08 -10.12 2.03
N TRP A 347 5.62 -8.92 2.29
CA TRP A 347 5.64 -8.30 3.62
C TRP A 347 4.23 -8.13 4.20
N ASP A 348 3.32 -7.52 3.45
CA ASP A 348 1.97 -7.27 3.93
C ASP A 348 1.08 -8.51 3.98
N SER A 349 1.30 -9.43 3.04
CA SER A 349 0.60 -10.71 3.09
C SER A 349 0.94 -11.47 4.38
N PHE A 350 2.21 -11.37 4.82
CA PHE A 350 2.66 -11.94 6.08
C PHE A 350 2.06 -11.21 7.30
N LEU A 351 1.96 -9.86 7.27
CA LEU A 351 1.19 -9.09 8.27
C LEU A 351 -0.21 -9.70 8.41
N VAL A 352 -0.98 -9.77 7.31
CA VAL A 352 -2.36 -10.26 7.34
C VAL A 352 -2.43 -11.70 7.86
N GLY A 353 -1.50 -12.57 7.46
CA GLY A 353 -1.39 -13.93 8.01
C GLY A 353 -1.22 -13.94 9.53
N VAL A 354 -0.24 -13.20 10.05
CA VAL A 354 0.05 -13.09 11.48
C VAL A 354 -1.13 -12.50 12.24
N ALA A 355 -1.71 -11.41 11.75
CA ALA A 355 -2.85 -10.74 12.38
C ALA A 355 -4.07 -11.67 12.48
N LEU A 356 -4.46 -12.31 11.37
CA LEU A 356 -5.59 -13.23 11.37
C LEU A 356 -5.35 -14.42 12.30
N SER A 357 -4.14 -14.99 12.37
CA SER A 357 -3.84 -16.08 13.31
C SER A 357 -3.97 -15.65 14.78
N ILE A 358 -3.58 -14.42 15.14
CA ILE A 358 -3.80 -13.89 16.50
C ILE A 358 -5.29 -13.71 16.78
N ILE A 359 -6.02 -13.08 15.85
CA ILE A 359 -7.47 -12.85 15.99
C ILE A 359 -8.21 -14.19 16.14
N ARG A 360 -7.79 -15.23 15.42
CA ARG A 360 -8.38 -16.58 15.52
C ARG A 360 -8.20 -17.22 16.89
N ASN A 361 -7.09 -16.93 17.55
CA ASN A 361 -6.63 -17.57 18.77
C ASN A 361 -6.61 -16.58 19.94
N SER A 362 -7.63 -15.71 20.03
CA SER A 362 -7.72 -14.60 21.00
C SER A 362 -7.63 -15.03 22.48
N HIS A 363 -7.84 -16.32 22.76
CA HIS A 363 -7.67 -16.90 24.10
C HIS A 363 -6.21 -17.16 24.52
N ASN A 364 -5.23 -16.99 23.63
CA ASN A 364 -3.82 -17.20 23.94
C ASN A 364 -3.18 -15.99 24.64
N LEU A 365 -2.97 -16.12 25.95
CA LEU A 365 -2.45 -15.08 26.85
C LEU A 365 -1.05 -14.53 26.49
N TYR A 366 -0.28 -15.25 25.67
CA TYR A 366 1.12 -14.92 25.34
C TYR A 366 1.33 -14.45 23.89
N GLY A 367 0.25 -14.25 23.12
CA GLY A 367 0.36 -13.81 21.73
C GLY A 367 0.98 -14.86 20.80
N GLU A 368 0.75 -16.14 21.08
CA GLU A 368 1.19 -17.23 20.20
C GLU A 368 0.60 -17.08 18.80
N ASN A 369 1.41 -17.40 17.79
CA ASN A 369 1.04 -17.24 16.38
C ASN A 369 1.38 -18.49 15.57
N GLU A 370 0.56 -18.86 14.59
CA GLU A 370 0.80 -20.03 13.73
C GLU A 370 2.00 -19.82 12.79
N PHE A 371 2.26 -18.59 12.39
CA PHE A 371 3.20 -18.26 11.31
C PHE A 371 4.49 -17.58 11.79
N ALA A 372 4.49 -16.98 12.98
CA ALA A 372 5.61 -16.22 13.51
C ALA A 372 5.95 -16.57 14.96
N GLU A 373 7.22 -16.43 15.31
CA GLU A 373 7.68 -16.28 16.69
C GLU A 373 7.41 -14.83 17.12
N MET A 374 6.82 -14.66 18.31
CA MET A 374 6.35 -13.37 18.81
C MET A 374 7.04 -13.05 20.14
N GLN A 375 7.41 -11.79 20.32
CA GLN A 375 8.06 -11.31 21.53
C GLN A 375 7.58 -9.91 21.90
N TYR A 376 7.26 -9.68 23.18
CA TYR A 376 7.07 -8.32 23.66
C TYR A 376 8.40 -7.60 23.77
N MET A 377 8.48 -6.43 23.16
CA MET A 377 9.65 -5.55 23.20
C MET A 377 9.22 -4.14 23.58
N ASN A 378 10.12 -3.39 24.22
CA ASN A 378 9.92 -1.97 24.48
C ASN A 378 10.58 -1.19 23.35
N ILE A 379 9.79 -0.58 22.49
CA ILE A 379 10.28 0.08 21.28
C ILE A 379 9.78 1.52 21.19
N THR A 380 10.50 2.33 20.42
CA THR A 380 10.09 3.68 20.03
C THR A 380 10.51 3.94 18.59
N VAL A 381 10.03 5.03 17.99
CA VAL A 381 10.43 5.46 16.65
C VAL A 381 11.23 6.74 16.77
N VAL A 382 12.45 6.74 16.22
CA VAL A 382 13.28 7.94 16.15
C VAL A 382 12.69 8.89 15.12
N THR A 383 12.26 10.07 15.55
CA THR A 383 11.63 11.07 14.67
C THR A 383 12.58 12.20 14.26
N SER A 384 13.73 12.33 14.92
CA SER A 384 14.74 13.35 14.65
C SER A 384 16.08 12.97 15.29
N ASN A 385 17.17 13.60 14.84
CA ASN A 385 18.55 13.24 15.16
C ASN A 385 19.21 14.27 16.08
N GLU A 386 20.09 13.80 16.97
CA GLU A 386 20.84 14.67 17.87
C GLU A 386 21.82 15.60 17.13
N PRO A 387 22.09 16.81 17.66
CA PRO A 387 21.63 17.32 18.96
C PRO A 387 20.19 17.85 18.95
N TYR A 388 19.42 17.53 19.99
CA TYR A 388 18.05 18.04 20.17
C TYR A 388 18.04 19.53 20.52
N GLY A 389 17.08 20.25 19.94
CA GLY A 389 16.90 21.71 20.10
C GLY A 389 17.73 22.55 19.12
N ALA A 390 18.47 21.91 18.20
CA ALA A 390 19.17 22.63 17.14
C ALA A 390 18.17 23.24 16.14
N LEU A 391 18.34 24.54 15.84
CA LEU A 391 17.53 25.27 14.86
C LEU A 391 18.30 25.42 13.55
N ASP A 392 18.46 24.32 12.82
CA ASP A 392 19.15 24.28 11.53
C ASP A 392 18.21 24.43 10.32
N GLY A 393 16.90 24.60 10.57
CA GLY A 393 15.89 24.73 9.51
C GLY A 393 15.29 23.40 9.04
N SER A 394 15.84 22.26 9.44
CA SER A 394 15.43 20.95 8.91
C SER A 394 14.10 20.46 9.47
N ASN A 395 13.78 20.84 10.71
CA ASN A 395 12.67 20.30 11.48
C ASN A 395 11.48 21.28 11.56
N PRO A 396 10.37 21.04 10.83
CA PRO A 396 9.20 21.92 10.82
C PRO A 396 8.39 21.89 12.12
N LEU A 397 8.64 20.94 13.02
CA LEU A 397 7.92 20.85 14.30
C LEU A 397 8.33 21.97 15.27
N ILE A 398 9.56 22.46 15.15
CA ILE A 398 10.13 23.48 16.06
C ILE A 398 10.57 24.77 15.35
N THR A 399 10.74 24.73 14.02
CA THR A 399 11.28 25.86 13.26
C THR A 399 10.18 26.72 12.66
N GLY A 400 10.40 28.04 12.59
CA GLY A 400 9.52 28.98 11.87
C GLY A 400 8.25 29.43 12.61
N TYR A 401 8.03 28.95 13.85
CA TYR A 401 6.84 29.29 14.66
C TYR A 401 7.22 29.72 16.09
N SER A 402 6.43 30.61 16.68
CA SER A 402 6.62 31.05 18.07
C SER A 402 6.42 29.92 19.08
N THR A 403 5.52 28.98 18.76
CA THR A 403 5.22 27.77 19.53
C THR A 403 5.45 26.52 18.67
N PRO A 404 6.11 25.47 19.20
CA PRO A 404 6.27 24.21 18.49
C PRO A 404 4.92 23.58 18.10
N ARG A 405 4.87 22.92 16.94
CA ARG A 405 3.68 22.21 16.46
C ARG A 405 3.44 20.96 17.28
N PHE A 406 2.17 20.56 17.39
CA PHE A 406 1.74 19.33 18.08
C PHE A 406 2.26 19.18 19.51
N ASN A 407 2.50 20.30 20.19
CA ASN A 407 2.99 20.38 21.57
C ASN A 407 4.30 19.63 21.83
N VAL A 408 5.19 19.53 20.82
CA VAL A 408 6.52 18.94 21.04
C VAL A 408 7.39 19.84 21.92
N GLN A 409 8.27 19.22 22.72
CA GLN A 409 9.19 19.96 23.59
C GLN A 409 10.36 20.53 22.78
N LYS A 410 10.74 21.79 23.00
CA LYS A 410 11.81 22.49 22.25
C LYS A 410 13.18 21.80 22.34
N ASN A 411 13.48 21.10 23.44
CA ASN A 411 14.73 20.37 23.65
C ASN A 411 14.48 18.86 23.86
N GLY A 412 13.34 18.36 23.37
CA GLY A 412 12.97 16.94 23.51
C GLY A 412 13.39 16.10 22.31
N VAL A 413 13.08 14.81 22.35
CA VAL A 413 13.47 13.81 21.33
C VAL A 413 12.95 14.08 19.91
N HIS A 414 11.98 14.99 19.77
CA HIS A 414 11.40 15.40 18.48
C HIS A 414 11.97 16.71 17.94
N SER A 415 12.95 17.31 18.61
CA SER A 415 13.46 18.64 18.27
C SER A 415 14.86 18.65 17.66
N GLY A 416 15.33 17.50 17.17
CA GLY A 416 16.61 17.36 16.49
C GLY A 416 16.53 17.67 15.01
N HIS A 417 17.62 17.37 14.30
CA HIS A 417 17.69 17.43 12.84
C HIS A 417 16.77 16.38 12.21
N VAL A 418 16.00 16.77 11.20
CA VAL A 418 15.14 15.85 10.45
C VAL A 418 15.68 15.72 9.04
N GLN A 419 15.88 14.49 8.57
CA GLN A 419 16.47 14.24 7.26
C GLN A 419 15.71 14.97 6.14
N MET A 420 16.41 15.81 5.37
CA MET A 420 15.83 16.67 4.33
C MET A 420 15.74 16.00 2.96
N GLY A 421 16.43 14.89 2.77
CA GLY A 421 16.45 14.10 1.55
C GLY A 421 17.58 13.05 1.57
N MET A 422 17.74 12.33 0.47
CA MET A 422 18.72 11.23 0.39
C MET A 422 20.17 11.72 0.25
N GLN A 423 20.38 12.98 -0.12
CA GLN A 423 21.70 13.63 -0.22
C GLN A 423 21.94 14.64 0.91
N ASP A 424 21.23 14.52 2.03
CA ASP A 424 21.37 15.45 3.15
C ASP A 424 22.81 15.43 3.72
N PRO A 425 23.56 16.55 3.63
CA PRO A 425 24.93 16.60 4.12
C PRO A 425 25.08 16.30 5.62
N PHE A 426 24.05 16.52 6.43
CA PHE A 426 24.07 16.17 7.85
C PHE A 426 24.04 14.66 8.06
N CYS A 427 23.31 13.94 7.22
CA CYS A 427 23.12 12.49 7.30
C CYS A 427 24.31 11.72 6.69
N LEU A 428 24.97 12.30 5.69
CA LEU A 428 26.09 11.66 4.99
C LEU A 428 27.35 11.60 5.86
N GLN A 429 27.83 10.39 6.11
CA GLN A 429 29.07 10.13 6.85
C GLN A 429 29.90 9.06 6.13
N LYS A 430 31.24 9.15 6.20
CA LYS A 430 32.13 8.12 5.61
C LYS A 430 31.82 6.75 6.23
N GLY A 431 31.44 5.78 5.40
CA GLY A 431 31.11 4.43 5.81
C GLY A 431 29.60 4.21 5.91
N LYS A 432 29.02 4.58 7.06
CA LYS A 432 27.60 4.33 7.39
C LYS A 432 26.88 5.64 7.67
N GLY A 433 25.69 5.82 7.10
CA GLY A 433 24.86 7.01 7.30
C GLY A 433 24.53 7.27 8.77
N LYS A 434 24.45 8.55 9.14
CA LYS A 434 24.25 8.99 10.52
C LYS A 434 22.78 9.12 10.90
N CYS A 435 21.90 9.46 9.95
CA CYS A 435 20.50 9.73 10.24
C CYS A 435 19.74 8.45 10.59
N GLN A 436 18.79 8.59 11.50
CA GLN A 436 18.00 7.52 12.10
C GLN A 436 16.51 7.82 12.04
N ASP A 437 16.06 8.81 11.25
CA ASP A 437 14.63 9.05 11.00
C ASP A 437 13.95 7.72 10.65
N GLY A 438 12.86 7.39 11.35
CA GLY A 438 12.12 6.16 11.14
C GLY A 438 12.76 4.88 11.69
N TYR A 439 13.91 4.98 12.38
CA TYR A 439 14.48 3.82 13.07
C TYR A 439 13.57 3.38 14.22
N THR A 440 13.13 2.12 14.16
CA THR A 440 12.35 1.50 15.24
C THR A 440 13.28 0.95 16.29
N LYS A 441 13.61 1.78 17.28
CA LYS A 441 14.68 1.52 18.24
C LYS A 441 14.12 0.83 19.49
N GLU A 442 14.78 -0.25 19.92
CA GLU A 442 14.54 -0.82 21.24
C GLU A 442 15.09 0.13 22.33
N GLY A 443 14.29 0.37 23.36
CA GLY A 443 14.64 1.29 24.44
C GLY A 443 14.12 0.83 25.80
N THR A 444 14.85 1.20 26.85
CA THR A 444 14.48 0.94 28.26
C THR A 444 13.99 2.19 29.00
N GLY A 445 13.97 3.35 28.32
CA GLY A 445 13.53 4.63 28.88
C GLY A 445 12.01 4.82 28.92
N GLU A 446 11.57 5.94 29.49
CA GLU A 446 10.14 6.31 29.59
C GLU A 446 9.47 6.52 28.22
N ASP A 447 10.24 6.82 27.18
CA ASP A 447 9.77 7.07 25.81
C ASP A 447 9.58 5.79 24.97
N ALA A 448 9.71 4.60 25.56
CA ALA A 448 9.49 3.33 24.87
C ALA A 448 8.16 2.69 25.28
N VAL A 449 7.45 2.13 24.31
CA VAL A 449 6.17 1.44 24.52
C VAL A 449 6.31 -0.06 24.34
N ARG A 450 5.59 -0.82 25.17
CA ARG A 450 5.57 -2.28 25.08
C ARG A 450 4.68 -2.72 23.92
N VAL A 451 5.31 -3.30 22.90
CA VAL A 451 4.67 -3.73 21.64
C VAL A 451 4.91 -5.23 21.45
N LEU A 452 3.94 -5.95 20.88
CA LEU A 452 4.15 -7.34 20.47
C LEU A 452 4.83 -7.33 19.10
N VAL A 453 6.02 -7.91 18.98
CA VAL A 453 6.83 -7.86 17.77
C VAL A 453 7.00 -9.27 17.21
N ALA A 454 6.72 -9.45 15.91
CA ALA A 454 7.12 -10.67 15.21
C ALA A 454 8.63 -10.65 15.00
N THR A 455 9.33 -11.71 15.43
CA THR A 455 10.80 -11.77 15.37
C THR A 455 11.32 -12.68 14.27
N LYS A 456 10.53 -13.70 13.89
CA LYS A 456 10.93 -14.71 12.90
C LYS A 456 9.73 -15.46 12.36
N ALA A 457 9.74 -15.78 11.07
CA ALA A 457 8.76 -16.66 10.45
C ALA A 457 9.03 -18.14 10.79
N LYS A 458 7.98 -18.85 11.21
CA LYS A 458 8.05 -20.25 11.59
C LYS A 458 8.30 -21.15 10.37
N PRO A 459 9.17 -22.17 10.49
CA PRO A 459 9.32 -23.18 9.46
C PRO A 459 8.01 -23.96 9.29
N ASN A 460 7.83 -24.56 8.13
CA ASN A 460 6.73 -25.50 7.91
C ASN A 460 6.86 -26.70 8.87
N HIS A 461 5.76 -27.11 9.50
CA HIS A 461 5.76 -28.27 10.40
C HIS A 461 6.05 -29.60 9.67
N ASP A 462 5.70 -29.67 8.38
CA ASP A 462 6.00 -30.83 7.55
C ASP A 462 7.38 -30.69 6.89
N ASN A 463 8.37 -31.39 7.44
CA ASN A 463 9.73 -31.43 6.90
C ASN A 463 9.82 -32.04 5.48
N ARG A 464 8.76 -32.68 4.97
CA ARG A 464 8.69 -33.21 3.60
C ARG A 464 8.08 -32.20 2.62
N SER A 465 7.46 -31.14 3.12
CA SER A 465 6.91 -30.08 2.28
C SER A 465 8.03 -29.33 1.56
N ILE A 466 7.84 -29.07 0.26
CA ILE A 466 8.73 -28.24 -0.55
C ILE A 466 8.65 -26.75 -0.16
N LEU A 467 7.61 -26.36 0.59
CA LEU A 467 7.38 -25.00 1.06
C LEU A 467 8.01 -24.85 2.45
N GLY A 468 9.10 -24.10 2.55
CA GLY A 468 9.90 -24.01 3.79
C GLY A 468 9.25 -23.23 4.95
N ARG A 469 8.18 -22.48 4.69
CA ARG A 469 7.50 -21.64 5.70
C ARG A 469 6.01 -21.99 5.79
N GLU A 470 5.47 -22.03 7.00
CA GLU A 470 4.06 -22.39 7.24
C GLU A 470 3.10 -21.38 6.59
N PHE A 471 3.43 -20.08 6.67
CA PHE A 471 2.63 -19.03 6.04
C PHE A 471 2.42 -19.25 4.54
N TYR A 472 3.47 -19.61 3.80
CA TYR A 472 3.37 -19.81 2.35
C TYR A 472 2.48 -20.99 1.94
N LYS A 473 2.41 -22.03 2.78
CA LYS A 473 1.45 -23.11 2.61
C LYS A 473 0.01 -22.61 2.81
N SER A 474 -0.23 -21.82 3.86
CA SER A 474 -1.53 -21.17 4.10
C SER A 474 -1.92 -20.24 2.96
N PHE A 475 -1.00 -19.36 2.55
CA PHE A 475 -1.21 -18.40 1.46
C PHE A 475 -1.61 -19.10 0.16
N LEU A 476 -0.84 -20.10 -0.29
CA LEU A 476 -1.15 -20.85 -1.51
C LEU A 476 -2.47 -21.60 -1.41
N HIS A 477 -2.80 -22.15 -0.24
CA HIS A 477 -4.08 -22.81 -0.02
C HIS A 477 -5.26 -21.84 -0.12
N VAL A 478 -5.18 -20.70 0.57
CA VAL A 478 -6.25 -19.69 0.59
C VAL A 478 -6.44 -19.06 -0.78
N ILE A 479 -5.38 -18.59 -1.43
CA ILE A 479 -5.50 -17.86 -2.70
C ILE A 479 -6.06 -18.76 -3.81
N ASN A 480 -5.76 -20.06 -3.79
CA ASN A 480 -6.24 -21.05 -4.76
C ASN A 480 -7.58 -21.71 -4.39
N SER A 481 -8.14 -21.43 -3.21
CA SER A 481 -9.42 -22.01 -2.81
C SER A 481 -10.53 -21.51 -3.73
N PRO A 482 -11.45 -22.38 -4.22
CA PRO A 482 -12.58 -21.95 -5.06
C PRO A 482 -13.62 -21.11 -4.30
N GLU A 483 -13.55 -21.09 -2.97
CA GLU A 483 -14.44 -20.25 -2.16
C GLU A 483 -14.09 -18.78 -2.28
N ARG A 484 -15.10 -17.92 -2.44
CA ARG A 484 -14.93 -16.45 -2.53
C ARG A 484 -13.92 -16.02 -3.61
N THR A 485 -13.87 -16.78 -4.71
CA THR A 485 -13.02 -16.44 -5.87
C THR A 485 -13.61 -15.29 -6.68
N GLY A 486 -12.77 -14.61 -7.45
CA GLY A 486 -13.16 -13.51 -8.31
C GLY A 486 -14.31 -13.87 -9.26
N ARG A 487 -15.31 -13.00 -9.33
CA ARG A 487 -16.55 -13.18 -10.11
C ARG A 487 -16.53 -12.34 -11.37
N PHE A 488 -15.64 -12.67 -12.31
CA PHE A 488 -15.65 -12.03 -13.62
C PHE A 488 -15.32 -13.04 -14.72
N ASP A 489 -15.96 -12.86 -15.88
CA ASP A 489 -15.56 -13.57 -17.10
C ASP A 489 -14.74 -12.61 -17.96
N ILE A 490 -13.44 -12.85 -17.99
CA ILE A 490 -12.48 -12.12 -18.82
C ILE A 490 -12.94 -12.04 -20.28
N ARG A 491 -13.59 -13.09 -20.81
CA ARG A 491 -14.08 -13.13 -22.20
C ARG A 491 -15.26 -12.19 -22.43
N THR A 492 -16.08 -11.95 -21.41
CA THR A 492 -17.26 -11.06 -21.50
C THR A 492 -16.92 -9.59 -21.35
N GLN A 493 -15.83 -9.26 -20.65
CA GLN A 493 -15.37 -7.88 -20.53
C GLN A 493 -14.52 -7.44 -21.70
N TYR A 494 -13.85 -8.37 -22.37
CA TYR A 494 -13.10 -8.07 -23.57
C TYR A 494 -13.66 -8.78 -24.83
N PRO A 495 -14.95 -8.60 -25.19
CA PRO A 495 -15.53 -9.20 -26.39
C PRO A 495 -14.88 -8.65 -27.68
N PHE A 496 -14.24 -7.47 -27.56
CA PHE A 496 -13.39 -6.85 -28.57
C PHE A 496 -11.90 -6.81 -28.17
N HIS A 497 -11.40 -7.72 -27.31
CA HIS A 497 -9.93 -7.98 -27.17
C HIS A 497 -9.37 -8.65 -28.41
N ARG A 498 -9.63 -8.01 -29.54
CA ARG A 498 -8.74 -8.16 -30.64
C ARG A 498 -7.52 -7.35 -30.25
N GLU A 499 -6.36 -7.99 -30.11
CA GLU A 499 -5.04 -7.35 -30.10
C GLU A 499 -4.76 -6.62 -31.43
N PHE A 500 -5.78 -5.98 -32.02
CA PHE A 500 -5.69 -5.24 -33.25
C PHE A 500 -5.46 -3.79 -32.87
N LEU A 501 -4.25 -3.33 -33.18
CA LEU A 501 -3.92 -1.92 -33.22
C LEU A 501 -4.64 -1.30 -34.43
N TYR A 502 -5.36 -0.20 -34.20
CA TYR A 502 -5.98 0.56 -35.26
C TYR A 502 -4.95 1.51 -35.89
N LYS A 503 -4.45 1.11 -37.06
CA LYS A 503 -3.51 1.90 -37.85
C LYS A 503 -4.17 2.32 -39.17
N PRO A 504 -4.35 3.62 -39.44
CA PRO A 504 -4.93 4.08 -40.70
C PRO A 504 -3.98 3.84 -41.87
N ASP A 505 -4.54 3.36 -42.99
CA ASP A 505 -3.84 3.36 -44.28
C ASP A 505 -4.11 4.66 -45.02
N PHE A 506 -3.08 5.50 -45.14
CA PHE A 506 -3.17 6.78 -45.82
C PHE A 506 -2.95 6.68 -47.34
N GLY A 507 -2.55 5.52 -47.87
CA GLY A 507 -2.32 5.31 -49.30
C GLY A 507 -1.44 6.39 -49.94
N LYS A 508 -1.96 7.05 -50.99
CA LYS A 508 -1.29 8.15 -51.72
C LYS A 508 -1.63 9.55 -51.20
N LYS A 509 -2.35 9.68 -50.08
CA LYS A 509 -2.73 11.00 -49.57
C LYS A 509 -1.49 11.80 -49.16
N ILE A 510 -1.46 13.07 -49.55
CA ILE A 510 -0.42 14.01 -49.14
C ILE A 510 -0.64 14.31 -47.66
N ARG A 511 0.36 14.01 -46.83
CA ARG A 511 0.32 14.33 -45.41
C ARG A 511 0.64 15.80 -45.19
N GLY A 512 -0.02 16.39 -44.20
CA GLY A 512 0.22 17.77 -43.78
C GLY A 512 1.57 17.96 -43.10
N LYS A 513 1.72 19.11 -42.43
CA LYS A 513 2.96 19.44 -41.72
C LYS A 513 3.24 18.41 -40.62
N PRO A 514 4.45 17.84 -40.53
CA PRO A 514 4.80 16.93 -39.45
C PRO A 514 4.85 17.70 -38.13
N VAL A 515 4.21 17.16 -37.09
CA VAL A 515 4.17 17.75 -35.75
C VAL A 515 4.51 16.68 -34.72
N VAL A 516 5.36 17.02 -33.76
CA VAL A 516 5.56 16.26 -32.52
C VAL A 516 4.89 17.05 -31.40
N PHE A 517 4.12 16.37 -30.56
CA PHE A 517 3.39 16.99 -29.46
C PHE A 517 4.03 16.58 -28.13
N ASP A 518 4.63 17.54 -27.44
CA ASP A 518 5.21 17.35 -26.11
C ASP A 518 4.22 17.84 -25.06
N MET A 519 3.93 17.01 -24.07
CA MET A 519 2.85 17.24 -23.10
C MET A 519 3.17 16.69 -21.71
N ASP A 520 2.52 17.23 -20.70
CA ASP A 520 2.71 16.91 -19.29
C ASP A 520 1.52 16.12 -18.70
N MET A 521 0.59 15.72 -19.57
CA MET A 521 -0.63 14.96 -19.25
C MET A 521 -1.59 15.69 -18.31
N SER A 522 -1.58 17.02 -18.30
CA SER A 522 -2.66 17.80 -17.74
C SER A 522 -3.98 17.60 -18.52
N ALA A 523 -5.10 17.99 -17.89
CA ALA A 523 -6.41 18.00 -18.55
C ALA A 523 -6.40 18.84 -19.85
N GLY A 524 -5.68 19.96 -19.84
CA GLY A 524 -5.53 20.83 -21.01
C GLY A 524 -4.83 20.13 -22.17
N ASP A 525 -3.82 19.32 -21.87
CA ASP A 525 -3.08 18.57 -22.89
C ASP A 525 -3.91 17.46 -23.51
N PHE A 526 -4.73 16.76 -22.72
CA PHE A 526 -5.64 15.75 -23.26
C PHE A 526 -6.67 16.38 -24.22
N LEU A 527 -7.18 17.58 -23.90
CA LEU A 527 -8.06 18.33 -24.80
C LEU A 527 -7.32 18.75 -26.08
N ALA A 528 -6.09 19.24 -25.96
CA ALA A 528 -5.26 19.60 -27.10
C ALA A 528 -4.95 18.39 -28.00
N LEU A 529 -4.65 17.22 -27.40
CA LEU A 529 -4.43 15.97 -28.12
C LEU A 529 -5.69 15.56 -28.91
N LEU A 530 -6.87 15.57 -28.27
CA LEU A 530 -8.13 15.26 -28.94
C LEU A 530 -8.39 16.23 -30.11
N TYR A 531 -8.10 17.51 -29.92
CA TYR A 531 -8.21 18.51 -30.99
C TYR A 531 -7.27 18.19 -32.16
N LEU A 532 -5.99 17.91 -31.88
CA LEU A 532 -4.99 17.54 -32.89
C LEU A 532 -5.40 16.28 -33.66
N LEU A 533 -5.95 15.26 -32.97
CA LEU A 533 -6.41 14.02 -33.59
C LEU A 533 -7.68 14.19 -34.43
N LYS A 534 -8.46 15.26 -34.21
CA LYS A 534 -9.64 15.61 -35.02
C LYS A 534 -9.31 16.46 -36.24
N LEU A 535 -8.14 17.09 -36.28
CA LEU A 535 -7.72 17.86 -37.46
C LEU A 535 -7.46 16.93 -38.66
N PRO A 536 -7.72 17.41 -39.90
CA PRO A 536 -7.38 16.65 -41.10
C PRO A 536 -5.88 16.31 -41.15
N VAL A 537 -5.55 15.05 -41.44
CA VAL A 537 -4.15 14.59 -41.54
C VAL A 537 -3.42 15.27 -42.71
N GLU A 538 -4.17 15.73 -43.70
CA GLU A 538 -3.69 16.53 -44.83
C GLU A 538 -3.21 17.94 -44.40
N LEU A 539 -3.64 18.43 -43.23
CA LEU A 539 -3.22 19.71 -42.65
C LEU A 539 -2.10 19.52 -41.61
N ILE A 540 -2.34 18.66 -40.62
CA ILE A 540 -1.42 18.36 -39.52
C ILE A 540 -1.22 16.85 -39.46
N ASN A 541 0.04 16.42 -39.57
CA ASN A 541 0.42 15.03 -39.44
C ASN A 541 1.14 14.83 -38.11
N LEU A 542 0.39 14.49 -37.06
CA LEU A 542 0.95 14.16 -35.74
C LEU A 542 1.81 12.89 -35.86
N LYS A 543 3.12 13.06 -35.66
CA LYS A 543 4.16 12.06 -35.85
C LYS A 543 4.55 11.32 -34.58
N GLY A 544 4.37 11.94 -33.43
CA GLY A 544 4.73 11.36 -32.14
C GLY A 544 4.25 12.23 -30.99
N ILE A 545 4.14 11.61 -29.83
CA ILE A 545 3.79 12.28 -28.57
C ILE A 545 4.94 12.05 -27.59
N LEU A 546 5.43 13.11 -26.97
CA LEU A 546 6.41 13.06 -25.89
C LEU A 546 5.70 13.40 -24.59
N ILE A 547 6.01 12.64 -23.54
CA ILE A 547 5.40 12.81 -22.23
C ILE A 547 6.47 13.22 -21.23
N SER A 548 6.31 14.40 -20.66
CA SER A 548 7.10 14.87 -19.54
C SER A 548 6.61 14.22 -18.25
N SER A 549 7.42 13.33 -17.68
CA SER A 549 7.06 12.55 -16.50
C SER A 549 7.12 13.34 -15.18
N THR A 550 7.71 14.54 -15.23
CA THR A 550 7.78 15.51 -14.13
C THR A 550 6.62 16.52 -14.14
N GLY A 551 5.60 16.23 -14.96
CA GLY A 551 4.47 17.09 -15.28
C GLY A 551 3.29 17.02 -14.31
N TRP A 552 2.14 17.52 -14.76
CA TRP A 552 0.89 17.56 -14.00
C TRP A 552 0.24 16.18 -13.75
N ALA A 553 0.73 15.12 -14.42
CA ALA A 553 0.37 13.74 -14.12
C ALA A 553 1.59 12.85 -13.97
N THR A 554 1.41 11.73 -13.28
CA THR A 554 2.45 10.74 -13.06
C THR A 554 2.75 9.94 -14.34
N PRO A 555 3.96 9.36 -14.47
CA PRO A 555 4.34 8.62 -15.67
C PRO A 555 3.40 7.46 -16.02
N ALA A 556 2.73 6.84 -15.04
CA ALA A 556 1.79 5.74 -15.26
C ALA A 556 0.50 6.16 -15.97
N THR A 557 0.22 7.46 -16.03
CA THR A 557 -0.93 8.04 -16.73
C THR A 557 -0.82 7.94 -18.25
N ILE A 558 0.34 7.53 -18.77
CA ILE A 558 0.54 7.20 -20.19
C ILE A 558 -0.47 6.21 -20.75
N ASP A 559 -1.01 5.30 -19.92
CA ASP A 559 -2.07 4.38 -20.34
C ASP A 559 -3.34 5.13 -20.81
N VAL A 560 -3.61 6.34 -20.30
CA VAL A 560 -4.74 7.18 -20.75
C VAL A 560 -4.48 7.72 -22.16
N VAL A 561 -3.24 8.07 -22.49
CA VAL A 561 -2.85 8.49 -23.84
C VAL A 561 -3.08 7.36 -24.84
N TYR A 562 -2.76 6.12 -24.46
CA TYR A 562 -3.04 4.96 -25.29
C TYR A 562 -4.51 4.71 -25.52
N ASP A 563 -5.31 4.83 -24.47
CA ASP A 563 -6.76 4.67 -24.58
C ASP A 563 -7.38 5.75 -25.51
N ILE A 564 -6.90 6.99 -25.45
CA ILE A 564 -7.32 8.06 -26.36
C ILE A 564 -6.91 7.78 -27.81
N LEU A 565 -5.66 7.37 -28.04
CA LEU A 565 -5.19 7.02 -29.38
C LEU A 565 -5.98 5.85 -29.97
N HIS A 566 -6.28 4.85 -29.14
CA HIS A 566 -7.08 3.70 -29.53
C HIS A 566 -8.52 4.10 -29.87
N MET A 567 -9.15 4.94 -29.03
CA MET A 567 -10.47 5.53 -29.29
C MET A 567 -10.51 6.28 -30.63
N MET A 568 -9.42 6.96 -30.97
CA MET A 568 -9.29 7.76 -32.19
C MET A 568 -8.78 6.95 -33.39
N ALA A 569 -8.60 5.64 -33.26
CA ALA A 569 -8.05 4.76 -34.28
C ALA A 569 -6.68 5.23 -34.83
N ARG A 570 -5.82 5.72 -33.93
CA ARG A 570 -4.48 6.26 -34.22
C ARG A 570 -3.39 5.56 -33.39
N ASP A 571 -3.47 4.24 -33.26
CA ASP A 571 -2.44 3.42 -32.62
C ASP A 571 -1.11 3.40 -33.41
N ASP A 572 -1.07 4.03 -34.60
CA ASP A 572 0.14 4.26 -35.39
C ASP A 572 1.07 5.31 -34.76
N ILE A 573 0.57 6.17 -33.88
CA ILE A 573 1.35 7.26 -33.31
C ILE A 573 2.24 6.73 -32.18
N PRO A 574 3.58 6.81 -32.30
CA PRO A 574 4.49 6.47 -31.22
C PRO A 574 4.32 7.46 -30.07
N VAL A 575 4.43 6.94 -28.85
CA VAL A 575 4.41 7.73 -27.62
C VAL A 575 5.70 7.44 -26.89
N GLY A 576 6.39 8.46 -26.43
CA GLY A 576 7.60 8.34 -25.66
C GLY A 576 7.43 8.91 -24.27
N LEU A 577 7.92 8.15 -23.30
CA LEU A 577 7.99 8.61 -21.92
C LEU A 577 9.37 9.20 -21.66
N GLY A 578 9.42 10.43 -21.17
CA GLY A 578 10.65 11.09 -20.75
C GLY A 578 11.19 10.55 -19.42
N GLU A 579 12.40 11.00 -19.07
CA GLU A 579 13.05 10.67 -17.80
C GLU A 579 12.23 11.07 -16.58
N ALA A 580 12.42 10.32 -15.49
CA ALA A 580 11.67 10.44 -14.23
C ALA A 580 11.91 11.77 -13.46
N PHE A 581 13.03 12.42 -13.76
CA PHE A 581 13.55 13.58 -13.05
C PHE A 581 13.94 14.68 -14.03
N ALA A 582 13.79 15.95 -13.61
CA ALA A 582 14.33 17.04 -14.41
C ALA A 582 15.85 16.99 -14.42
N VAL A 583 16.46 17.64 -15.40
CA VAL A 583 17.91 17.67 -15.58
C VAL A 583 18.62 18.11 -14.29
N GLY A 584 19.47 17.23 -13.76
CA GLY A 584 20.27 17.47 -12.56
C GLY A 584 19.58 17.14 -11.22
N GLN A 585 18.36 16.60 -11.21
CA GLN A 585 17.67 16.20 -9.97
C GLN A 585 17.88 14.73 -9.58
N ALA A 586 18.29 13.87 -10.52
CA ALA A 586 18.57 12.47 -10.24
C ALA A 586 19.76 12.32 -9.27
N ASN A 587 19.70 11.34 -8.39
CA ASN A 587 20.79 11.07 -7.46
C ASN A 587 22.04 10.59 -8.23
N PRO A 588 23.23 11.19 -8.01
CA PRO A 588 24.45 10.85 -8.74
C PRO A 588 24.91 9.39 -8.61
N SER A 589 24.62 8.76 -7.46
CA SER A 589 25.04 7.38 -7.15
C SER A 589 23.93 6.35 -7.37
N PHE A 590 22.67 6.78 -7.39
CA PHE A 590 21.51 5.91 -7.61
C PHE A 590 20.41 6.64 -8.39
N ALA A 591 20.56 6.73 -9.71
CA ALA A 591 19.72 7.56 -10.58
C ALA A 591 18.21 7.24 -10.57
N ALA A 592 17.80 6.09 -10.00
CA ALA A 592 16.40 5.72 -9.87
C ALA A 592 15.63 6.59 -8.84
N ILE A 593 16.36 7.27 -7.94
CA ILE A 593 15.81 8.27 -7.01
C ILE A 593 16.35 9.67 -7.34
N GLY A 594 15.75 10.71 -6.73
CA GLY A 594 16.16 12.09 -6.97
C GLY A 594 15.39 13.10 -6.12
N ASP A 595 15.72 14.38 -6.30
CA ASP A 595 15.04 15.48 -5.64
C ASP A 595 13.69 15.82 -6.29
N CYS A 596 12.82 16.51 -5.56
CA CYS A 596 11.50 16.98 -6.04
C CYS A 596 11.37 18.50 -6.10
N LYS A 597 12.47 19.21 -6.33
CA LYS A 597 12.52 20.68 -6.33
C LYS A 597 11.40 21.35 -7.13
N TYR A 598 11.03 20.79 -8.29
CA TYR A 598 9.96 21.31 -9.14
C TYR A 598 8.61 20.62 -8.90
N SER A 599 8.60 19.29 -8.76
CA SER A 599 7.35 18.51 -8.61
C SER A 599 6.60 18.81 -7.31
N LYS A 600 7.29 19.33 -6.28
CA LYS A 600 6.66 19.81 -5.03
C LYS A 600 5.65 20.94 -5.20
N ALA A 601 5.69 21.65 -6.34
CA ALA A 601 4.72 22.70 -6.65
C ALA A 601 3.35 22.13 -7.10
N ILE A 602 3.30 20.84 -7.45
CA ILE A 602 2.10 20.18 -7.96
C ILE A 602 1.33 19.59 -6.77
N PRO A 603 0.05 19.94 -6.59
CA PRO A 603 -0.77 19.34 -5.54
C PRO A 603 -0.92 17.82 -5.72
N HIS A 604 -0.91 17.06 -4.62
CA HIS A 604 -1.23 15.63 -4.67
C HIS A 604 -2.73 15.35 -4.75
N GLY A 605 -3.55 16.22 -4.16
CA GLY A 605 -5.00 16.10 -4.12
C GLY A 605 -5.69 16.70 -5.33
N SER A 606 -6.86 17.28 -5.10
CA SER A 606 -7.69 17.87 -6.16
C SER A 606 -6.97 19.04 -6.85
N GLY A 607 -7.17 19.14 -8.17
CA GLY A 607 -6.47 20.06 -9.06
C GLY A 607 -5.05 19.63 -9.44
N GLY A 608 -4.53 18.52 -8.89
CA GLY A 608 -3.18 18.01 -9.17
C GLY A 608 -3.16 16.53 -9.55
N TYR A 609 -2.22 15.75 -9.00
CA TYR A 609 -1.97 14.36 -9.43
C TYR A 609 -3.21 13.48 -9.37
N LEU A 610 -3.98 13.50 -8.27
CA LEU A 610 -5.18 12.66 -8.13
C LEU A 610 -6.20 12.89 -9.28
N ASP A 611 -6.46 14.15 -9.63
CA ASP A 611 -7.39 14.49 -10.69
C ASP A 611 -6.81 14.20 -12.08
N SER A 612 -5.55 14.54 -12.33
CA SER A 612 -4.93 14.30 -13.64
C SER A 612 -4.70 12.82 -13.94
N ASP A 613 -4.22 12.03 -12.96
CA ASP A 613 -3.94 10.60 -13.12
C ASP A 613 -5.19 9.78 -13.43
N THR A 614 -6.35 10.26 -12.94
CA THR A 614 -7.65 9.63 -13.19
C THR A 614 -8.40 10.24 -14.37
N LEU A 615 -7.87 11.32 -14.97
CA LEU A 615 -8.59 12.22 -15.85
C LEU A 615 -9.96 12.60 -15.25
N TYR A 616 -9.98 13.00 -13.97
CA TYR A 616 -11.19 13.33 -13.20
C TYR A 616 -12.20 12.18 -13.15
N GLY A 617 -11.71 10.94 -13.23
CA GLY A 617 -12.52 9.71 -13.32
C GLY A 617 -12.95 9.32 -14.75
N LEU A 618 -12.73 10.18 -15.75
CA LEU A 618 -13.10 9.93 -17.15
C LEU A 618 -12.19 8.92 -17.83
N ALA A 619 -11.01 8.64 -17.28
CA ALA A 619 -10.13 7.59 -17.81
C ALA A 619 -10.83 6.22 -17.88
N ARG A 620 -11.84 5.99 -17.03
CA ARG A 620 -12.65 4.76 -17.03
C ARG A 620 -13.70 4.72 -18.15
N ASP A 621 -14.03 5.84 -18.79
CA ASP A 621 -14.97 5.87 -19.90
C ASP A 621 -14.29 5.62 -21.26
N LEU A 622 -12.94 5.60 -21.27
CA LEU A 622 -12.16 5.35 -22.48
C LEU A 622 -12.08 3.84 -22.80
N PRO A 623 -11.96 3.47 -24.08
CA PRO A 623 -11.69 2.09 -24.45
C PRO A 623 -10.29 1.69 -23.99
N ARG A 624 -10.12 0.43 -23.55
CA ARG A 624 -8.80 -0.08 -23.15
C ARG A 624 -7.96 -0.41 -24.37
N SER A 625 -6.88 0.32 -24.57
CA SER A 625 -5.88 0.02 -25.58
C SER A 625 -5.17 -1.30 -25.29
N PRO A 626 -4.81 -2.09 -26.33
CA PRO A 626 -3.89 -3.21 -26.15
C PRO A 626 -2.44 -2.75 -25.89
N ARG A 627 -2.11 -1.48 -26.17
CA ARG A 627 -0.81 -0.87 -25.81
C ARG A 627 -0.73 -0.72 -24.30
N ARG A 628 0.46 -0.92 -23.74
CA ARG A 628 0.71 -0.88 -22.29
C ARG A 628 1.95 -0.08 -22.00
N VAL A 629 2.06 0.47 -20.79
CA VAL A 629 3.31 1.10 -20.34
C VAL A 629 4.54 0.22 -20.58
N TYR A 630 4.44 -1.10 -20.43
CA TYR A 630 5.58 -1.99 -20.65
C TYR A 630 5.93 -2.24 -22.13
N THR A 631 4.99 -2.02 -23.08
CA THR A 631 5.32 -2.05 -24.52
C THR A 631 6.21 -0.87 -24.95
N LEU A 632 6.34 0.18 -24.12
CA LEU A 632 7.26 1.30 -24.35
C LEU A 632 8.73 0.92 -24.26
N LEU A 633 9.08 -0.01 -23.38
CA LEU A 633 10.48 -0.39 -23.19
C LEU A 633 11.06 -1.03 -24.46
N GLU A 634 10.20 -1.58 -25.33
CA GLU A 634 10.57 -2.02 -26.68
C GLU A 634 10.47 -0.90 -27.74
N ASP A 635 9.48 0.00 -27.64
CA ASP A 635 9.22 1.07 -28.64
C ASP A 635 10.11 2.33 -28.51
N THR A 636 10.74 2.57 -27.36
CA THR A 636 11.63 3.74 -27.13
C THR A 636 12.80 3.80 -28.12
N GLN A 637 13.35 2.64 -28.53
CA GLN A 637 14.37 2.56 -29.59
C GLN A 637 13.85 3.06 -30.94
N ALA A 638 12.60 2.76 -31.29
CA ALA A 638 12.00 3.18 -32.55
C ALA A 638 11.73 4.69 -32.58
N MET A 639 11.34 5.28 -31.45
CA MET A 639 11.07 6.72 -31.36
C MET A 639 12.37 7.54 -31.37
N SER A 640 13.39 7.13 -30.62
CA SER A 640 14.72 7.78 -30.64
C SER A 640 15.31 7.80 -32.06
N MET A 641 15.21 6.69 -32.79
CA MET A 641 15.62 6.63 -34.20
C MET A 641 14.78 7.52 -35.13
N THR A 642 13.48 7.70 -34.85
CA THR A 642 12.59 8.53 -35.68
C THR A 642 12.84 10.02 -35.45
N ILE A 643 12.97 10.44 -34.19
CA ILE A 643 13.31 11.82 -33.81
C ILE A 643 14.70 12.18 -34.33
N ALA A 644 15.69 11.30 -34.16
CA ALA A 644 17.02 11.51 -34.71
C ALA A 644 16.95 11.73 -36.23
N LYS A 645 16.26 10.84 -36.98
CA LYS A 645 16.10 10.98 -38.44
C LYS A 645 15.40 12.28 -38.86
N GLU A 646 14.38 12.72 -38.14
CA GLU A 646 13.67 13.97 -38.45
C GLU A 646 14.51 15.21 -38.07
N MET A 647 15.23 15.20 -36.94
CA MET A 647 16.19 16.26 -36.60
C MET A 647 17.33 16.36 -37.62
N PHE A 648 17.83 15.23 -38.12
CA PHE A 648 18.83 15.19 -39.21
C PHE A 648 18.30 15.81 -40.51
N SER A 649 17.01 15.67 -40.80
CA SER A 649 16.39 16.30 -41.97
C SER A 649 16.24 17.83 -41.84
N LEU A 650 16.20 18.34 -40.60
CA LEU A 650 16.09 19.77 -40.29
C LEU A 650 17.46 20.45 -40.09
N PHE A 651 18.51 19.70 -39.76
CA PHE A 651 19.88 20.21 -39.55
C PHE A 651 20.94 19.34 -40.26
N PRO A 652 21.16 19.50 -41.57
CA PRO A 652 22.08 18.66 -42.35
C PRO A 652 23.57 18.75 -41.97
N GLN A 653 23.95 19.67 -41.07
CA GLN A 653 25.34 19.97 -40.73
C GLN A 653 25.83 19.32 -39.43
N ILE A 654 25.01 18.56 -38.70
CA ILE A 654 25.44 17.90 -37.47
C ILE A 654 26.10 16.56 -37.82
N ASN A 655 27.43 16.50 -37.67
CA ASN A 655 28.25 15.34 -38.01
C ASN A 655 28.06 14.17 -37.00
N MET A 656 27.98 12.93 -37.49
CA MET A 656 27.68 11.72 -36.70
C MET A 656 28.62 11.45 -35.51
N GLN A 657 29.83 12.04 -35.48
CA GLN A 657 30.82 11.80 -34.41
C GLN A 657 30.49 12.50 -33.08
N ASN A 658 29.64 13.53 -33.06
CA ASN A 658 29.26 14.22 -31.81
C ASN A 658 28.00 13.66 -31.14
N LEU A 659 27.32 12.67 -31.76
CA LEU A 659 26.05 12.13 -31.26
C LEU A 659 26.18 10.91 -30.34
N THR A 660 27.39 10.35 -30.18
CA THR A 660 27.63 9.22 -29.26
C THR A 660 27.35 9.60 -27.80
N CYS A 661 27.31 10.90 -27.47
CA CYS A 661 26.90 11.39 -26.15
C CYS A 661 25.38 11.54 -25.97
N PHE A 662 24.57 11.50 -27.03
CA PHE A 662 23.11 11.74 -26.96
C PHE A 662 22.26 10.45 -27.01
N LEU A 663 22.91 9.30 -27.27
CA LEU A 663 22.28 7.98 -27.32
C LEU A 663 22.77 7.02 -26.21
N ILE A 664 23.66 7.50 -25.33
CA ILE A 664 24.23 6.76 -24.18
C ILE A 664 23.92 7.45 -22.83
N LEU A 665 23.18 8.55 -22.86
CA LEU A 665 22.46 9.10 -21.71
C LEU A 665 20.97 8.91 -21.97
#